data_AF-A0A1Y2LMB2-F1
#
_entry.id   AF-A0A1Y2LMB2-F1
#
_cell.length_a   1.000
_cell.length_b   1.000
_cell.length_c   1.000
_cell.angle_alpha   90.00
_cell.angle_beta   90.00
_cell.angle_gamma   90.00
#
_symmetry.space_group_name_H-M   'P 1'
#
loop_
_entity.id
_entity.type
_entity.pdbx_description
1 polymer ?
#
loop_
_entity_poly.entity_id
_entity_poly.type
_entity_poly.pdbx_seq_one_letter_code
_entity_poly.pdbx_strand_id
1 'polypeptide(L)'
;MQRAALQLTHHGAADPLSICSLACFIGRFSEVDLVRFLFDDARTMHPATPFKDIAYAVEIPLVGLALGTVVLRAWSRLAVKGRLAADDGVLLLGTSFAIVRTVISCASANDPPGFDRRGWVLRVHCLRSVADAPPSRPREAREVLFYQHVFERRVAYLCAVTLIRVSILLSYLRIFPVTLVALRKCCYALFVLAIALFVTVVSILIASCADIYALWTPEWRSFTGSHCFSSPAYSYTAAVGDCMTDLCIFLLPKPFVLSLSQVRLRQRFTMAVVFALGVIVCGVALVQLPFIMRRQKHAMYFGSAINVLVAIQISLAIVAASLPDLRALVILGKISTAGASNDGSSTKPPNAAHRMYRSSVPMFTRPAQPSSALLHVADADFRSLARLDLPPPHFRDWLRERGFWFLIDGYGYSAELTVSVSAPCMSWMVVVELDGVGALPRCDAGTSGCLLAHHLANSPAKPTVLVLEAGTQPSGDFLDAPAHRYHAALLRPDLDHGYVSEPEPTLDNRTIAYTRGKGLGGSSILNFGVYLKGSASDYDLWADRVGDEAWKWEAVKKDYAAIETYEFDGSNEYAHLSKPGAGVHGTQGKVKVGLPPQLEKGVLEGMQALVDAGEKVNLDPNSGDPIGMSVFPYSYGKDGRTTSAVAHLKDAGDNLKVWTDASMSTFLWTEDGERVRGVVTADGRKAYATKEVVLCAGAIDSPRLLLVNGIGPKAELESVGVTVKKDLPGVGKHLQDHMLAFMSVEVDGALNDRWAFESDTKLMDEAAALWQKDKTGAFALQQSCLWGGFLKHPQLTSFPEFAALPAATQQFLMKEDVPTYEFINNCIAWPPGVQIEEGNSYMTCIAFLMNPQSEGSVTLRSSDPNDKPAIHLNYLTHPYDFRIMREAVRSVWTKITQNEVLKPSIKKTLCGPASPSDEDVDAFVRDNASTVWHANGTVMMGKEGDEHACVDKDYKVLGVNGLRVADLSICPVTTNNHTQPTAYLVGYKAAQRIIQEYGLATASQAKEGAILAKIDSAMD
;
A
#
# COMPACT_ATOMS: atom_id res chain seq x y z
N MET A 1 3.12 32.37 -24.91
CA MET A 1 2.32 32.31 -23.67
C MET A 1 3.13 32.62 -22.42
N GLN A 2 4.25 31.94 -22.13
CA GLN A 2 5.03 32.15 -20.88
C GLN A 2 5.32 33.63 -20.49
N ARG A 3 5.65 34.52 -21.43
CA ARG A 3 5.87 35.96 -21.12
C ARG A 3 4.64 36.72 -20.57
N ALA A 4 3.42 36.18 -20.68
CA ALA A 4 2.21 36.81 -20.13
C ALA A 4 1.94 36.46 -18.66
N ALA A 5 2.52 35.39 -18.13
CA ALA A 5 2.33 34.97 -16.73
C ALA A 5 3.12 35.83 -15.72
N LEU A 6 4.19 36.48 -16.17
CA LEU A 6 5.18 37.19 -15.34
C LEU A 6 4.79 38.62 -14.93
N GLN A 7 3.58 39.09 -15.22
CA GLN A 7 3.14 40.46 -14.93
C GLN A 7 1.93 40.58 -13.98
N LEU A 8 1.39 39.47 -13.46
CA LEU A 8 0.16 39.48 -12.65
C LEU A 8 0.35 39.17 -11.15
N THR A 9 1.58 38.87 -10.71
CA THR A 9 1.87 38.38 -9.35
C THR A 9 2.03 39.46 -8.28
N HIS A 10 1.44 40.66 -8.46
CA HIS A 10 1.80 41.83 -7.62
C HIS A 10 0.71 42.38 -6.67
N HIS A 11 -0.55 41.94 -6.77
CA HIS A 11 -1.62 42.33 -5.84
C HIS A 11 -2.38 41.09 -5.36
N GLY A 12 -2.42 40.89 -4.04
CA GLY A 12 -3.14 39.80 -3.40
C GLY A 12 -4.55 40.20 -2.97
N ALA A 13 -5.53 39.40 -3.36
CA ALA A 13 -6.88 39.35 -2.81
C ALA A 13 -7.43 37.93 -3.05
N ALA A 14 -8.35 37.46 -2.21
CA ALA A 14 -8.92 36.12 -2.31
C ALA A 14 -10.43 36.17 -2.53
N ASP A 15 -10.93 35.40 -3.50
CA ASP A 15 -12.25 34.77 -3.48
C ASP A 15 -12.31 33.63 -4.53
N PRO A 16 -13.18 32.60 -4.39
CA PRO A 16 -13.20 31.43 -5.27
C PRO A 16 -14.16 31.56 -6.47
N LEU A 17 -14.25 30.48 -7.27
CA LEU A 17 -15.10 30.30 -8.47
C LEU A 17 -14.71 31.15 -9.70
N SER A 18 -13.73 30.66 -10.47
CA SER A 18 -13.63 31.00 -11.90
C SER A 18 -13.30 29.78 -12.76
N ILE A 19 -13.70 29.81 -14.02
CA ILE A 19 -13.50 28.73 -15.01
C ILE A 19 -12.01 28.45 -15.26
N CYS A 20 -11.13 29.41 -14.97
CA CYS A 20 -9.67 29.24 -15.02
C CYS A 20 -9.18 28.11 -14.10
N SER A 21 -9.83 27.86 -12.95
CA SER A 21 -9.45 26.76 -12.07
C SER A 21 -9.67 25.38 -12.73
N LEU A 22 -10.73 25.23 -13.53
CA LEU A 22 -10.97 23.99 -14.28
C LEU A 22 -9.94 23.81 -15.40
N ALA A 23 -9.58 24.88 -16.11
CA ALA A 23 -8.53 24.85 -17.13
C ALA A 23 -7.13 24.57 -16.53
N CYS A 24 -6.85 25.09 -15.33
CA CYS A 24 -5.58 24.85 -14.63
C CYS A 24 -5.51 23.43 -14.02
N PHE A 25 -6.65 22.88 -13.58
CA PHE A 25 -6.74 21.49 -13.11
C PHE A 25 -6.58 20.49 -14.27
N ILE A 26 -7.26 20.72 -15.39
CA ILE A 26 -7.06 19.95 -16.63
C ILE A 26 -5.60 20.08 -17.10
N GLY A 27 -5.02 21.28 -17.05
CA GLY A 27 -3.62 21.54 -17.41
C GLY A 27 -2.56 20.89 -16.52
N ARG A 28 -2.92 20.21 -15.41
CA ARG A 28 -1.99 19.39 -14.62
C ARG A 28 -1.82 17.96 -15.14
N PHE A 29 -2.77 17.45 -15.93
CA PHE A 29 -2.56 16.25 -16.74
C PHE A 29 -2.25 16.70 -18.16
N SER A 30 -1.02 16.51 -18.63
CA SER A 30 -0.73 16.80 -20.04
C SER A 30 -1.48 15.79 -20.92
N GLU A 31 -1.84 16.18 -22.15
CA GLU A 31 -2.42 15.22 -23.12
C GLU A 31 -1.48 14.03 -23.36
N VAL A 32 -0.17 14.23 -23.16
CA VAL A 32 0.85 13.18 -23.25
C VAL A 32 0.66 12.12 -22.17
N ASP A 33 0.32 12.49 -20.93
CA ASP A 33 0.29 11.52 -19.82
C ASP A 33 -0.95 10.61 -19.87
N LEU A 34 -2.10 11.14 -20.29
CA LEU A 34 -3.29 10.33 -20.53
C LEU A 34 -3.14 9.42 -21.76
N VAL A 35 -2.41 9.87 -22.79
CA VAL A 35 -2.09 9.05 -23.96
C VAL A 35 -1.07 7.96 -23.61
N ARG A 36 0.00 8.27 -22.86
CA ARG A 36 0.93 7.27 -22.33
C ARG A 36 0.21 6.21 -21.51
N PHE A 37 -0.69 6.61 -20.61
CA PHE A 37 -1.50 5.70 -19.78
C PHE A 37 -2.37 4.72 -20.60
N LEU A 38 -2.71 5.05 -21.85
CA LEU A 38 -3.51 4.21 -22.73
C LEU A 38 -2.70 3.48 -23.82
N PHE A 39 -1.45 3.86 -24.09
CA PHE A 39 -0.70 3.40 -25.28
C PHE A 39 0.79 3.06 -25.11
N ASP A 40 1.46 3.39 -24.00
CA ASP A 40 2.85 2.98 -23.77
C ASP A 40 2.96 1.47 -23.43
N ASP A 41 4.16 0.89 -23.60
CA ASP A 41 4.39 -0.52 -23.25
C ASP A 41 4.29 -0.75 -21.73
N ALA A 42 3.77 -1.90 -21.32
CA ALA A 42 3.32 -2.17 -19.95
C ALA A 42 4.46 -2.41 -18.94
N ARG A 43 5.67 -1.90 -19.23
CA ARG A 43 6.89 -2.00 -18.42
C ARG A 43 7.36 -0.67 -17.80
N THR A 44 6.79 0.46 -18.22
CA THR A 44 7.25 1.82 -17.80
C THR A 44 6.23 2.62 -16.98
N MET A 45 5.07 2.02 -16.64
CA MET A 45 3.99 2.68 -15.89
C MET A 45 4.10 2.40 -14.39
N HIS A 46 4.39 3.44 -13.59
CA HIS A 46 4.42 3.35 -12.11
C HIS A 46 3.06 2.86 -11.53
N PRO A 47 3.06 2.01 -10.48
CA PRO A 47 1.84 1.62 -9.75
C PRO A 47 1.16 2.73 -8.93
N ALA A 48 1.56 4.00 -9.10
CA ALA A 48 1.48 5.02 -8.04
C ALA A 48 0.17 5.84 -7.98
N THR A 49 -0.65 5.86 -9.04
CA THR A 49 -1.94 6.58 -9.06
C THR A 49 -3.09 5.70 -8.57
N PRO A 50 -3.74 6.00 -7.44
CA PRO A 50 -4.91 5.26 -6.97
C PRO A 50 -6.06 5.27 -7.98
N PHE A 51 -6.77 4.15 -8.13
CA PHE A 51 -7.97 4.08 -8.98
C PHE A 51 -9.02 5.13 -8.58
N LYS A 52 -9.13 5.42 -7.28
CA LYS A 52 -9.92 6.50 -6.68
C LYS A 52 -9.66 7.87 -7.29
N ASP A 53 -8.40 8.26 -7.40
CA ASP A 53 -8.02 9.59 -7.89
C ASP A 53 -8.24 9.71 -9.40
N ILE A 54 -7.98 8.64 -10.16
CA ILE A 54 -8.32 8.56 -11.59
C ILE A 54 -9.84 8.61 -11.79
N ALA A 55 -10.63 7.87 -10.98
CA ALA A 55 -12.08 7.85 -11.08
C ALA A 55 -12.69 9.24 -10.81
N TYR A 56 -12.23 9.94 -9.76
CA TYR A 56 -12.68 11.30 -9.46
C TYR A 56 -12.17 12.34 -10.47
N ALA A 57 -10.92 12.26 -10.90
CA ALA A 57 -10.34 13.24 -11.85
C ALA A 57 -10.85 13.07 -13.29
N VAL A 58 -11.31 11.89 -13.69
CA VAL A 58 -11.71 11.58 -15.07
C VAL A 58 -13.20 11.29 -15.21
N GLU A 59 -13.77 10.37 -14.42
CA GLU A 59 -15.17 9.96 -14.64
C GLU A 59 -16.18 11.04 -14.22
N ILE A 60 -15.92 11.81 -13.14
CA ILE A 60 -16.80 12.91 -12.70
C ILE A 60 -16.84 14.06 -13.72
N PRO A 61 -15.71 14.61 -14.22
CA PRO A 61 -15.75 15.64 -15.25
C PRO A 61 -16.38 15.17 -16.57
N LEU A 62 -16.17 13.91 -16.96
CA LEU A 62 -16.79 13.34 -18.17
C LEU A 62 -18.31 13.21 -18.05
N VAL A 63 -18.83 12.67 -16.94
CA VAL A 63 -20.29 12.57 -16.75
C VAL A 63 -20.92 13.95 -16.50
N GLY A 64 -20.19 14.88 -15.88
CA GLY A 64 -20.59 16.29 -15.73
C GLY A 64 -20.71 17.01 -17.07
N LEU A 65 -19.74 16.81 -17.98
CA LEU A 65 -19.81 17.31 -19.36
C LEU A 65 -20.99 16.69 -20.13
N ALA A 66 -21.18 15.38 -20.03
CA ALA A 66 -22.29 14.67 -20.66
C ALA A 66 -23.64 15.23 -20.19
N LEU A 67 -23.87 15.29 -18.87
CA LEU A 67 -25.06 15.88 -18.26
C LEU A 67 -25.26 17.34 -18.69
N GLY A 68 -24.19 18.14 -18.68
CA GLY A 68 -24.23 19.54 -19.15
C GLY A 68 -24.72 19.67 -20.60
N THR A 69 -24.23 18.82 -21.52
CA THR A 69 -24.71 18.83 -22.91
C THR A 69 -26.16 18.38 -23.06
N VAL A 70 -26.65 17.45 -22.24
CA VAL A 70 -28.05 17.00 -22.25
C VAL A 70 -28.99 18.04 -21.63
N VAL A 71 -28.58 18.71 -20.55
CA VAL A 71 -29.31 19.84 -19.97
C VAL A 71 -29.39 21.00 -20.97
N LEU A 72 -28.29 21.35 -21.63
CA LEU A 72 -28.28 22.37 -22.69
C LEU A 72 -29.15 21.96 -23.89
N ARG A 73 -29.20 20.67 -24.25
CA ARG A 73 -30.11 20.14 -25.30
C ARG A 73 -31.57 20.31 -24.88
N ALA A 74 -31.92 19.87 -23.66
CA ALA A 74 -33.28 19.94 -23.14
C ALA A 74 -33.75 21.39 -23.01
N TRP A 75 -32.92 22.26 -22.44
CA TRP A 75 -33.19 23.70 -22.35
C TRP A 75 -33.33 24.34 -23.73
N SER A 76 -32.41 24.06 -24.68
CA SER A 76 -32.52 24.56 -26.05
C SER A 76 -33.81 24.13 -26.75
N ARG A 77 -34.39 22.98 -26.38
CA ARG A 77 -35.61 22.45 -26.98
C ARG A 77 -36.86 23.04 -26.35
N LEU A 78 -36.87 23.22 -25.03
CA LEU A 78 -37.93 23.96 -24.34
C LEU A 78 -37.95 25.43 -24.79
N ALA A 79 -36.80 26.10 -24.83
CA ALA A 79 -36.68 27.52 -25.23
C ALA A 79 -37.03 27.79 -26.71
N VAL A 80 -36.77 26.86 -27.63
CA VAL A 80 -36.96 27.07 -29.09
C VAL A 80 -38.22 26.39 -29.62
N LYS A 81 -38.71 25.32 -28.99
CA LYS A 81 -39.84 24.50 -29.49
C LYS A 81 -40.97 24.30 -28.47
N GLY A 82 -40.84 24.80 -27.24
CA GLY A 82 -41.84 24.70 -26.18
C GLY A 82 -42.07 23.28 -25.61
N ARG A 83 -41.39 22.26 -26.13
CA ARG A 83 -41.57 20.85 -25.71
C ARG A 83 -40.33 19.99 -25.98
N LEU A 84 -40.20 18.93 -25.19
CA LEU A 84 -39.30 17.81 -25.45
C LEU A 84 -39.92 16.80 -26.44
N ALA A 85 -39.09 15.96 -27.04
CA ALA A 85 -39.48 14.82 -27.86
C ALA A 85 -39.12 13.49 -27.18
N ALA A 86 -39.66 12.37 -27.67
CA ALA A 86 -39.45 11.04 -27.07
C ALA A 86 -37.96 10.66 -26.94
N ASP A 87 -37.15 10.98 -27.95
CA ASP A 87 -35.70 10.77 -27.93
C ASP A 87 -34.96 11.60 -26.87
N ASP A 88 -35.49 12.76 -26.47
CA ASP A 88 -34.90 13.58 -25.40
C ASP A 88 -35.16 12.93 -24.03
N GLY A 89 -36.37 12.39 -23.82
CA GLY A 89 -36.72 11.64 -22.61
C GLY A 89 -35.90 10.35 -22.47
N VAL A 90 -35.72 9.60 -23.57
CA VAL A 90 -34.85 8.42 -23.59
C VAL A 90 -33.39 8.78 -23.33
N LEU A 91 -32.89 9.92 -23.85
CA LEU A 91 -31.52 10.37 -23.59
C LEU A 91 -31.32 10.78 -22.12
N LEU A 92 -32.29 11.46 -21.51
CA LEU A 92 -32.29 11.80 -20.09
C LEU A 92 -32.24 10.53 -19.22
N LEU A 93 -33.03 9.50 -19.54
CA LEU A 93 -33.00 8.22 -18.84
C LEU A 93 -31.67 7.46 -19.03
N GLY A 94 -31.13 7.44 -20.25
CA GLY A 94 -29.79 6.87 -20.50
C GLY A 94 -28.69 7.62 -19.74
N THR A 95 -28.83 8.94 -19.59
CA THR A 95 -27.92 9.79 -18.81
C THR A 95 -28.05 9.52 -17.31
N SER A 96 -29.24 9.26 -16.78
CA SER A 96 -29.38 8.87 -15.36
C SER A 96 -28.72 7.52 -15.07
N PHE A 97 -28.81 6.54 -15.99
CA PHE A 97 -28.04 5.29 -15.84
C PHE A 97 -26.52 5.49 -15.96
N ALA A 98 -26.05 6.42 -16.78
CA ALA A 98 -24.64 6.80 -16.84
C ALA A 98 -24.14 7.44 -15.52
N ILE A 99 -24.98 8.30 -14.91
CA ILE A 99 -24.71 8.87 -13.59
C ILE A 99 -24.68 7.76 -12.54
N VAL A 100 -25.68 6.87 -12.49
CA VAL A 100 -25.72 5.71 -11.56
C VAL A 100 -24.47 4.84 -11.71
N ARG A 101 -24.07 4.46 -12.94
CA ARG A 101 -22.83 3.71 -13.18
C ARG A 101 -21.60 4.43 -12.63
N THR A 102 -21.53 5.76 -12.78
CA THR A 102 -20.40 6.57 -12.29
C THR A 102 -20.43 6.71 -10.76
N VAL A 103 -21.59 6.89 -10.15
CA VAL A 103 -21.74 6.91 -8.68
C VAL A 103 -21.30 5.58 -8.08
N ILE A 104 -21.73 4.43 -8.62
CA ILE A 104 -21.30 3.12 -8.14
C ILE A 104 -19.79 2.92 -8.40
N SER A 105 -19.26 3.39 -9.55
CA SER A 105 -17.81 3.39 -9.85
C SER A 105 -17.00 4.17 -8.82
N CYS A 106 -17.47 5.36 -8.43
CA CYS A 106 -16.88 6.21 -7.41
C CYS A 106 -17.02 5.68 -5.98
N ALA A 107 -18.11 4.97 -5.65
CA ALA A 107 -18.29 4.30 -4.37
C ALA A 107 -17.30 3.12 -4.25
N SER A 108 -17.38 2.20 -5.22
CA SER A 108 -16.52 1.01 -5.33
C SER A 108 -15.05 1.27 -5.63
N ALA A 109 -14.65 2.53 -5.82
CA ALA A 109 -13.25 2.93 -5.82
C ALA A 109 -12.58 2.84 -4.42
N ASN A 110 -13.35 2.53 -3.37
CA ASN A 110 -12.89 2.24 -2.02
C ASN A 110 -13.18 0.79 -1.59
N ASP A 111 -13.76 -0.04 -2.46
CA ASP A 111 -13.96 -1.47 -2.16
C ASP A 111 -12.60 -2.18 -2.15
N PRO A 112 -12.34 -3.12 -1.22
CA PRO A 112 -11.22 -4.04 -1.38
C PRO A 112 -11.44 -4.91 -2.64
N PRO A 113 -10.38 -5.22 -3.41
CA PRO A 113 -10.51 -6.02 -4.62
C PRO A 113 -10.92 -7.46 -4.29
N GLY A 114 -12.18 -7.80 -4.56
CA GLY A 114 -12.70 -9.16 -4.37
C GLY A 114 -12.09 -10.17 -5.35
N PHE A 115 -12.10 -11.42 -4.92
CA PHE A 115 -11.48 -12.55 -5.60
C PHE A 115 -12.14 -12.94 -6.93
N ASP A 116 -11.61 -13.98 -7.55
CA ASP A 116 -12.07 -14.60 -8.79
C ASP A 116 -12.37 -16.09 -8.53
N ARG A 117 -13.15 -16.72 -9.42
CA ARG A 117 -13.76 -18.06 -9.25
C ARG A 117 -12.76 -19.25 -9.36
N ARG A 118 -11.49 -18.99 -9.04
CA ARG A 118 -10.36 -19.92 -8.90
C ARG A 118 -9.37 -19.56 -7.78
N GLY A 119 -9.67 -18.56 -6.94
CA GLY A 119 -8.77 -18.11 -5.86
C GLY A 119 -7.59 -17.23 -6.29
N TRP A 120 -7.45 -16.90 -7.58
CA TRP A 120 -6.31 -16.13 -8.10
C TRP A 120 -6.57 -14.62 -8.11
N VAL A 121 -5.96 -13.90 -7.17
CA VAL A 121 -5.63 -12.48 -7.36
C VAL A 121 -4.14 -12.37 -7.71
N LEU A 122 -3.83 -11.79 -8.88
CA LEU A 122 -2.45 -11.57 -9.29
C LEU A 122 -1.78 -10.46 -8.47
N ARG A 123 -0.51 -10.71 -8.10
CA ARG A 123 0.40 -9.85 -7.32
C ARG A 123 0.30 -8.35 -7.65
N VAL A 124 -0.04 -7.55 -6.64
CA VAL A 124 0.37 -6.14 -6.42
C VAL A 124 0.28 -5.95 -4.88
N HIS A 125 1.29 -5.51 -4.13
CA HIS A 125 1.94 -4.18 -4.10
C HIS A 125 0.92 -3.02 -4.12
N CYS A 126 0.97 -2.15 -3.11
CA CYS A 126 0.12 -0.95 -2.92
C CYS A 126 -1.41 -1.14 -2.72
N LEU A 127 -1.86 -0.91 -1.47
CA LEU A 127 -3.05 -0.13 -1.02
C LEU A 127 -3.16 -0.31 0.51
N ARG A 128 -2.60 0.56 1.37
CA ARG A 128 -3.10 1.91 1.73
C ARG A 128 -4.63 2.05 1.71
N SER A 129 -5.20 2.43 2.86
CA SER A 129 -6.58 2.89 3.16
C SER A 129 -7.77 1.91 3.01
N VAL A 130 -7.92 0.94 3.94
CA VAL A 130 -9.26 0.42 4.35
C VAL A 130 -9.36 0.08 5.86
N ALA A 131 -8.47 0.63 6.70
CA ALA A 131 -8.21 0.16 8.07
C ALA A 131 -9.29 0.50 9.11
N ASP A 132 -10.09 1.56 8.88
CA ASP A 132 -10.94 2.17 9.91
C ASP A 132 -12.31 1.47 10.09
N ALA A 133 -12.32 0.20 10.46
CA ALA A 133 -13.55 -0.55 10.77
C ALA A 133 -13.43 -1.44 12.04
N PRO A 134 -14.37 -1.35 13.00
CA PRO A 134 -14.33 -2.15 14.24
C PRO A 134 -14.39 -3.68 14.03
N PRO A 135 -13.95 -4.49 15.01
CA PRO A 135 -13.73 -5.93 14.81
C PRO A 135 -14.98 -6.80 14.58
N SER A 136 -16.19 -6.27 14.75
CA SER A 136 -17.43 -7.04 14.68
C SER A 136 -18.12 -6.93 13.31
N ARG A 137 -17.92 -7.97 12.47
CA ARG A 137 -18.62 -8.28 11.18
C ARG A 137 -18.17 -7.65 9.83
N PRO A 138 -17.07 -6.88 9.65
CA PRO A 138 -16.88 -6.15 8.38
C PRO A 138 -16.12 -6.84 7.22
N ARG A 139 -15.32 -7.91 7.42
CA ARG A 139 -14.50 -8.49 6.31
C ARG A 139 -15.36 -9.15 5.23
N GLU A 140 -16.11 -10.18 5.60
CA GLU A 140 -16.95 -10.96 4.67
C GLU A 140 -17.95 -10.06 3.90
N ALA A 141 -18.55 -9.09 4.60
CA ALA A 141 -19.50 -8.15 4.03
C ALA A 141 -18.90 -7.18 2.99
N ARG A 142 -17.60 -6.84 3.09
CA ARG A 142 -16.90 -5.96 2.13
C ARG A 142 -16.62 -6.68 0.81
N GLU A 143 -16.37 -7.99 0.84
CA GLU A 143 -16.21 -8.80 -0.39
C GLU A 143 -17.55 -8.94 -1.11
N VAL A 144 -18.64 -9.17 -0.37
CA VAL A 144 -20.01 -9.14 -0.92
C VAL A 144 -20.30 -7.81 -1.61
N LEU A 145 -20.04 -6.67 -0.94
CA LEU A 145 -20.21 -5.32 -1.53
C LEU A 145 -19.42 -5.13 -2.84
N PHE A 146 -18.17 -5.61 -2.92
CA PHE A 146 -17.40 -5.55 -4.17
C PHE A 146 -18.10 -6.29 -5.32
N TYR A 147 -18.56 -7.53 -5.09
CA TYR A 147 -19.28 -8.29 -6.13
C TYR A 147 -20.61 -7.63 -6.52
N GLN A 148 -21.37 -7.12 -5.54
CA GLN A 148 -22.60 -6.35 -5.77
C GLN A 148 -22.32 -5.14 -6.68
N HIS A 149 -21.38 -4.28 -6.31
CA HIS A 149 -21.00 -3.11 -7.11
C HIS A 149 -20.42 -3.48 -8.49
N VAL A 150 -19.69 -4.60 -8.63
CA VAL A 150 -19.22 -5.09 -9.94
C VAL A 150 -20.39 -5.50 -10.84
N PHE A 151 -21.44 -6.11 -10.30
CA PHE A 151 -22.63 -6.50 -11.05
C PHE A 151 -23.50 -5.29 -11.40
N GLU A 152 -23.79 -4.42 -10.43
CA GLU A 152 -24.64 -3.23 -10.59
C GLU A 152 -24.05 -2.24 -11.61
N ARG A 153 -22.72 -2.04 -11.63
CA ARG A 153 -22.03 -1.26 -12.68
C ARG A 153 -22.24 -1.81 -14.08
N ARG A 154 -22.27 -3.14 -14.25
CA ARG A 154 -22.52 -3.78 -15.57
C ARG A 154 -23.96 -3.59 -16.01
N VAL A 155 -24.93 -3.75 -15.11
CA VAL A 155 -26.35 -3.51 -15.42
C VAL A 155 -26.57 -2.04 -15.79
N ALA A 156 -26.03 -1.10 -15.01
CA ALA A 156 -26.13 0.33 -15.29
C ALA A 156 -25.45 0.73 -16.61
N TYR A 157 -24.30 0.14 -16.95
CA TYR A 157 -23.65 0.30 -18.26
C TYR A 157 -24.57 -0.12 -19.42
N LEU A 158 -25.12 -1.35 -19.36
CA LEU A 158 -25.96 -1.91 -20.42
C LEU A 158 -27.23 -1.08 -20.63
N CYS A 159 -27.86 -0.62 -19.54
CA CYS A 159 -29.01 0.28 -19.59
C CYS A 159 -28.65 1.62 -20.24
N ALA A 160 -27.57 2.27 -19.79
CA ALA A 160 -27.13 3.56 -20.33
C ALA A 160 -26.86 3.49 -21.84
N VAL A 161 -26.00 2.57 -22.27
CA VAL A 161 -25.59 2.41 -23.67
C VAL A 161 -26.78 2.08 -24.58
N THR A 162 -27.66 1.17 -24.16
CA THR A 162 -28.85 0.78 -24.95
C THR A 162 -29.81 1.96 -25.12
N LEU A 163 -30.07 2.73 -24.06
CA LEU A 163 -30.92 3.92 -24.13
C LEU A 163 -30.32 5.03 -25.00
N ILE A 164 -28.99 5.25 -24.94
CA ILE A 164 -28.30 6.21 -25.82
C ILE A 164 -28.46 5.80 -27.30
N ARG A 165 -28.24 4.52 -27.63
CA ARG A 165 -28.46 3.98 -29.00
C ARG A 165 -29.89 4.19 -29.48
N VAL A 166 -30.88 3.89 -28.63
CA VAL A 166 -32.30 4.11 -28.95
C VAL A 166 -32.60 5.60 -29.18
N SER A 167 -32.06 6.52 -28.35
CA SER A 167 -32.23 7.97 -28.55
C SER A 167 -31.63 8.45 -29.88
N ILE A 168 -30.46 7.94 -30.29
CA ILE A 168 -29.84 8.27 -31.58
C ILE A 168 -30.73 7.77 -32.74
N LEU A 169 -31.23 6.53 -32.67
CA LEU A 169 -32.11 5.95 -33.70
C LEU A 169 -33.46 6.69 -33.81
N LEU A 170 -34.08 7.03 -32.68
CA LEU A 170 -35.28 7.88 -32.65
C LEU A 170 -35.00 9.30 -33.18
N SER A 171 -33.84 9.86 -32.86
CA SER A 171 -33.40 11.15 -33.41
C SER A 171 -33.27 11.09 -34.94
N TYR A 172 -32.74 10.01 -35.51
CA TYR A 172 -32.69 9.81 -36.97
C TYR A 172 -34.08 9.64 -37.59
N LEU A 173 -34.96 8.81 -37.00
CA LEU A 173 -36.34 8.61 -37.48
C LEU A 173 -37.18 9.91 -37.51
N ARG A 174 -36.77 10.91 -36.73
CA ARG A 174 -37.36 12.25 -36.62
C ARG A 174 -36.67 13.31 -37.50
N ILE A 175 -35.35 13.24 -37.67
CA ILE A 175 -34.57 14.23 -38.47
C ILE A 175 -34.71 13.97 -39.97
N PHE A 176 -34.74 12.71 -40.40
CA PHE A 176 -34.80 12.35 -41.80
C PHE A 176 -36.26 12.21 -42.30
N PRO A 177 -36.56 12.65 -43.54
CA PRO A 177 -37.92 12.66 -44.06
C PRO A 177 -38.47 11.25 -44.26
N VAL A 178 -39.80 11.13 -44.16
CA VAL A 178 -40.57 9.87 -44.25
C VAL A 178 -40.29 9.11 -45.56
N THR A 179 -39.93 9.83 -46.63
CA THR A 179 -39.60 9.29 -47.96
C THR A 179 -38.34 8.40 -47.99
N LEU A 180 -37.43 8.51 -47.02
CA LEU A 180 -36.24 7.66 -46.94
C LEU A 180 -36.56 6.29 -46.31
N VAL A 181 -37.43 5.52 -46.96
CA VAL A 181 -37.97 4.23 -46.46
C VAL A 181 -36.86 3.24 -46.10
N ALA A 182 -35.78 3.17 -46.91
CA ALA A 182 -34.64 2.29 -46.64
C ALA A 182 -33.92 2.64 -45.32
N LEU A 183 -33.62 3.92 -45.10
CA LEU A 183 -33.02 4.43 -43.86
C LEU A 183 -33.90 4.10 -42.65
N ARG A 184 -35.22 4.34 -42.75
CA ARG A 184 -36.16 4.07 -41.66
C ARG A 184 -36.26 2.57 -41.33
N LYS A 185 -36.30 1.69 -42.35
CA LYS A 185 -36.22 0.23 -42.15
C LYS A 185 -34.93 -0.18 -41.42
N CYS A 186 -33.79 0.40 -41.79
CA CYS A 186 -32.52 0.14 -41.11
C CYS A 186 -32.53 0.65 -39.65
N CYS A 187 -33.12 1.82 -39.37
CA CYS A 187 -33.27 2.30 -38.00
C CYS A 187 -34.13 1.36 -37.13
N TYR A 188 -35.22 0.80 -37.67
CA TYR A 188 -36.03 -0.18 -36.93
C TYR A 188 -35.29 -1.52 -36.75
N ALA A 189 -34.53 -1.98 -37.75
CA ALA A 189 -33.71 -3.19 -37.62
C ALA A 189 -32.62 -3.04 -36.55
N LEU A 190 -31.91 -1.91 -36.52
CA LEU A 190 -30.90 -1.62 -35.49
C LEU A 190 -31.53 -1.39 -34.10
N PHE A 191 -32.76 -0.86 -34.02
CA PHE A 191 -33.50 -0.75 -32.76
C PHE A 191 -33.82 -2.14 -32.20
N VAL A 192 -34.36 -3.05 -33.02
CA VAL A 192 -34.63 -4.43 -32.61
C VAL A 192 -33.34 -5.16 -32.24
N LEU A 193 -32.25 -4.98 -33.00
CA LEU A 193 -30.94 -5.56 -32.71
C LEU A 193 -30.38 -5.06 -31.37
N ALA A 194 -30.47 -3.77 -31.07
CA ALA A 194 -29.98 -3.20 -29.82
C ALA A 194 -30.75 -3.73 -28.60
N ILE A 195 -32.08 -3.87 -28.70
CA ILE A 195 -32.91 -4.46 -27.65
C ILE A 195 -32.65 -5.96 -27.50
N ALA A 196 -32.49 -6.70 -28.61
CA ALA A 196 -32.14 -8.12 -28.58
C ALA A 196 -30.77 -8.35 -27.93
N LEU A 197 -29.74 -7.58 -28.31
CA LEU A 197 -28.41 -7.64 -27.72
C LEU A 197 -28.44 -7.31 -26.22
N PHE A 198 -29.18 -6.28 -25.81
CA PHE A 198 -29.39 -5.96 -24.40
C PHE A 198 -30.01 -7.12 -23.63
N VAL A 199 -31.11 -7.69 -24.11
CA VAL A 199 -31.77 -8.84 -23.47
C VAL A 199 -30.83 -10.04 -23.40
N THR A 200 -30.16 -10.40 -24.51
CA THR A 200 -29.20 -11.53 -24.52
C THR A 200 -28.05 -11.32 -23.54
N VAL A 201 -27.42 -10.13 -23.51
CA VAL A 201 -26.27 -9.87 -22.63
C VAL A 201 -26.70 -9.77 -21.16
N VAL A 202 -27.87 -9.20 -20.86
CA VAL A 202 -28.43 -9.18 -19.49
C VAL A 202 -28.85 -10.58 -19.03
N SER A 203 -29.52 -11.38 -19.88
CA SER A 203 -29.86 -12.77 -19.57
C SER A 203 -28.61 -13.63 -19.36
N ILE A 204 -27.57 -13.45 -20.18
CA ILE A 204 -26.26 -14.08 -19.94
C ILE A 204 -25.68 -13.59 -18.61
N LEU A 205 -25.66 -12.28 -18.32
CA LEU A 205 -25.11 -11.76 -17.07
C LEU A 205 -25.79 -12.36 -15.83
N ILE A 206 -27.12 -12.45 -15.83
CA ILE A 206 -27.93 -13.06 -14.75
C ILE A 206 -27.71 -14.57 -14.67
N ALA A 207 -27.70 -15.29 -15.80
CA ALA A 207 -27.51 -16.74 -15.84
C ALA A 207 -26.04 -17.18 -15.73
N SER A 208 -25.08 -16.24 -15.85
CA SER A 208 -23.64 -16.53 -15.89
C SER A 208 -23.08 -17.06 -14.59
N CYS A 209 -23.89 -17.12 -13.53
CA CYS A 209 -23.41 -17.40 -12.20
C CYS A 209 -24.53 -17.99 -11.33
N ALA A 210 -24.42 -19.28 -10.98
CA ALA A 210 -25.36 -19.90 -10.05
C ALA A 210 -25.31 -19.17 -8.69
N ASP A 211 -26.50 -19.00 -8.11
CA ASP A 211 -26.76 -18.42 -6.79
C ASP A 211 -26.20 -17.01 -6.57
N ILE A 212 -25.97 -16.26 -7.65
CA ILE A 212 -25.52 -14.86 -7.58
C ILE A 212 -26.48 -13.98 -6.77
N TYR A 213 -27.78 -14.31 -6.75
CA TYR A 213 -28.77 -13.62 -5.94
C TYR A 213 -28.48 -13.71 -4.44
N ALA A 214 -27.80 -14.77 -3.99
CA ALA A 214 -27.47 -14.97 -2.57
C ALA A 214 -26.54 -13.88 -2.04
N LEU A 215 -25.70 -13.24 -2.88
CA LEU A 215 -24.95 -12.03 -2.52
C LEU A 215 -25.87 -10.90 -2.00
N TRP A 216 -27.15 -10.91 -2.38
CA TRP A 216 -28.20 -10.02 -1.90
C TRP A 216 -29.26 -10.78 -1.07
N THR A 217 -28.90 -11.79 -0.29
CA THR A 217 -29.77 -12.39 0.74
C THR A 217 -28.96 -12.72 2.01
N PRO A 218 -29.59 -13.06 3.15
CA PRO A 218 -28.88 -13.62 4.31
C PRO A 218 -28.15 -14.94 4.00
N GLU A 219 -28.46 -15.61 2.89
CA GLU A 219 -27.76 -16.81 2.44
C GLU A 219 -26.42 -16.53 1.73
N TRP A 220 -25.92 -15.28 1.66
CA TRP A 220 -24.66 -14.93 0.96
C TRP A 220 -23.46 -15.81 1.33
N ARG A 221 -23.45 -16.39 2.55
CA ARG A 221 -22.44 -17.37 3.01
C ARG A 221 -22.41 -18.68 2.22
N SER A 222 -23.46 -18.99 1.48
CA SER A 222 -23.52 -20.14 0.55
C SER A 222 -22.99 -19.81 -0.85
N PHE A 223 -22.63 -18.56 -1.15
CA PHE A 223 -22.05 -18.15 -2.44
C PHE A 223 -20.59 -18.62 -2.56
N THR A 224 -20.40 -19.92 -2.77
CA THR A 224 -19.11 -20.64 -2.72
C THR A 224 -18.04 -20.22 -3.73
N GLY A 225 -18.33 -19.35 -4.69
CA GLY A 225 -17.28 -19.00 -5.65
C GLY A 225 -16.75 -20.18 -6.51
N SER A 226 -17.62 -21.10 -6.96
CA SER A 226 -17.31 -22.12 -8.01
C SER A 226 -18.01 -21.92 -9.39
N HIS A 227 -19.35 -21.94 -9.47
CA HIS A 227 -20.16 -22.10 -10.71
C HIS A 227 -20.49 -20.80 -11.53
N CYS A 228 -19.55 -19.88 -11.78
CA CYS A 228 -19.75 -18.74 -12.71
C CYS A 228 -18.95 -18.96 -14.01
N PHE A 229 -19.32 -18.24 -15.07
CA PHE A 229 -18.59 -18.15 -16.32
C PHE A 229 -17.39 -17.18 -16.26
N SER A 230 -16.45 -17.34 -17.19
CA SER A 230 -15.25 -16.50 -17.33
C SER A 230 -15.61 -15.02 -17.60
N SER A 231 -15.30 -14.13 -16.65
CA SER A 231 -15.60 -12.70 -16.80
C SER A 231 -14.93 -12.04 -18.02
N PRO A 232 -13.68 -12.37 -18.42
CA PRO A 232 -13.10 -11.83 -19.65
C PRO A 232 -13.85 -12.25 -20.93
N ALA A 233 -14.34 -13.49 -21.01
CA ALA A 233 -15.08 -13.97 -22.18
C ALA A 233 -16.44 -13.27 -22.35
N TYR A 234 -17.13 -13.01 -21.23
CA TYR A 234 -18.32 -12.14 -21.21
C TYR A 234 -17.99 -10.72 -21.69
N SER A 235 -16.97 -10.07 -21.11
CA SER A 235 -16.60 -8.69 -21.45
C SER A 235 -16.16 -8.54 -22.91
N TYR A 236 -15.44 -9.52 -23.46
CA TYR A 236 -15.03 -9.54 -24.86
C TYR A 236 -16.25 -9.61 -25.80
N THR A 237 -17.19 -10.51 -25.51
CA THR A 237 -18.41 -10.69 -26.32
C THR A 237 -19.28 -9.42 -26.31
N ALA A 238 -19.44 -8.79 -25.15
CA ALA A 238 -20.15 -7.52 -25.02
C ALA A 238 -19.47 -6.40 -25.83
N ALA A 239 -18.16 -6.15 -25.60
CA ALA A 239 -17.43 -5.07 -26.26
C ALA A 239 -17.38 -5.20 -27.80
N VAL A 240 -17.31 -6.42 -28.34
CA VAL A 240 -17.42 -6.67 -29.79
C VAL A 240 -18.83 -6.33 -30.30
N GLY A 241 -19.88 -6.82 -29.63
CA GLY A 241 -21.27 -6.53 -29.98
C GLY A 241 -21.61 -5.04 -29.89
N ASP A 242 -21.08 -4.36 -28.88
CA ASP A 242 -21.18 -2.91 -28.69
C ASP A 242 -20.52 -2.15 -29.85
N CYS A 243 -19.25 -2.43 -30.14
CA CYS A 243 -18.53 -1.77 -31.24
C CYS A 243 -19.20 -2.00 -32.61
N MET A 244 -19.67 -3.22 -32.89
CA MET A 244 -20.40 -3.51 -34.13
C MET A 244 -21.71 -2.73 -34.24
N THR A 245 -22.45 -2.61 -33.13
CA THR A 245 -23.73 -1.91 -33.10
C THR A 245 -23.54 -0.39 -33.25
N ASP A 246 -22.59 0.19 -32.52
CA ASP A 246 -22.28 1.63 -32.60
C ASP A 246 -21.76 2.01 -34.00
N LEU A 247 -20.88 1.20 -34.60
CA LEU A 247 -20.38 1.43 -35.95
C LEU A 247 -21.51 1.40 -36.99
N CYS A 248 -22.44 0.45 -36.87
CA CYS A 248 -23.63 0.39 -37.73
C CYS A 248 -24.50 1.64 -37.58
N ILE A 249 -24.76 2.09 -36.34
CA ILE A 249 -25.60 3.27 -36.06
C ILE A 249 -24.94 4.54 -36.62
N PHE A 250 -23.65 4.77 -36.36
CA PHE A 250 -22.98 5.99 -36.80
C PHE A 250 -22.72 6.05 -38.32
N LEU A 251 -22.49 4.92 -38.99
CA LEU A 251 -22.33 4.89 -40.44
C LEU A 251 -23.66 4.98 -41.22
N LEU A 252 -24.77 4.50 -40.64
CA LEU A 252 -26.07 4.39 -41.32
C LEU A 252 -26.51 5.66 -42.08
N PRO A 253 -26.41 6.90 -41.55
CA PRO A 253 -26.91 8.07 -42.26
C PRO A 253 -25.94 8.59 -43.35
N LYS A 254 -24.67 8.14 -43.39
CA LYS A 254 -23.63 8.64 -44.32
C LYS A 254 -24.06 8.62 -45.80
N PRO A 255 -24.52 7.50 -46.40
CA PRO A 255 -24.94 7.50 -47.81
C PRO A 255 -26.15 8.41 -48.08
N PHE A 256 -27.07 8.55 -47.12
CA PHE A 256 -28.25 9.41 -47.23
C PHE A 256 -27.89 10.90 -47.11
N VAL A 257 -26.92 11.27 -46.27
CA VAL A 257 -26.42 12.65 -46.15
C VAL A 257 -25.61 13.07 -47.38
N LEU A 258 -24.83 12.17 -47.98
CA LEU A 258 -24.04 12.45 -49.19
C LEU A 258 -24.91 12.64 -50.44
N SER A 259 -26.07 11.97 -50.51
CA SER A 259 -27.04 12.12 -51.62
C SER A 259 -27.92 13.36 -51.52
N LEU A 260 -27.91 14.08 -50.38
CA LEU A 260 -28.61 15.37 -50.23
C LEU A 260 -27.77 16.51 -50.84
N SER A 261 -27.99 16.75 -52.14
CA SER A 261 -27.29 17.77 -52.94
C SER A 261 -27.38 19.19 -52.38
N GLN A 262 -28.51 19.57 -51.76
CA GLN A 262 -28.80 20.94 -51.31
C GLN A 262 -28.33 21.30 -49.88
N VAL A 263 -27.60 20.43 -49.17
CA VAL A 263 -27.17 20.71 -47.78
C VAL A 263 -26.09 21.80 -47.75
N ARG A 264 -26.41 22.95 -47.12
CA ARG A 264 -25.48 24.10 -46.97
C ARG A 264 -24.19 23.68 -46.25
N LEU A 265 -23.05 24.26 -46.64
CA LEU A 265 -21.71 23.87 -46.15
C LEU A 265 -21.60 23.75 -44.62
N ARG A 266 -22.18 24.70 -43.87
CA ARG A 266 -22.19 24.68 -42.39
C ARG A 266 -22.95 23.48 -41.80
N GLN A 267 -23.99 22.97 -42.47
CA GLN A 267 -24.70 21.77 -42.04
C GLN A 267 -23.90 20.50 -42.32
N ARG A 268 -23.20 20.45 -43.47
CA ARG A 268 -22.25 19.34 -43.77
C ARG A 268 -21.15 19.28 -42.69
N PHE A 269 -20.62 20.43 -42.26
CA PHE A 269 -19.65 20.51 -41.17
C PHE A 269 -20.21 19.98 -39.83
N THR A 270 -21.39 20.44 -39.39
CA THR A 270 -21.98 19.93 -38.14
C THR A 270 -22.23 18.41 -38.17
N MET A 271 -22.67 17.87 -39.31
CA MET A 271 -22.84 16.41 -39.44
C MET A 271 -21.49 15.67 -39.45
N ALA A 272 -20.47 16.21 -40.12
CA ALA A 272 -19.12 15.64 -40.10
C ALA A 272 -18.53 15.55 -38.69
N VAL A 273 -18.74 16.57 -37.83
CA VAL A 273 -18.34 16.54 -36.42
C VAL A 273 -19.05 15.43 -35.64
N VAL A 274 -20.37 15.26 -35.83
CA VAL A 274 -21.13 14.19 -35.16
C VAL A 274 -20.68 12.80 -35.63
N PHE A 275 -20.38 12.62 -36.93
CA PHE A 275 -19.82 11.35 -37.43
C PHE A 275 -18.40 11.10 -36.93
N ALA A 276 -17.55 12.13 -36.85
CA ALA A 276 -16.19 12.00 -36.32
C ALA A 276 -16.20 11.56 -34.84
N LEU A 277 -17.06 12.16 -34.01
CA LEU A 277 -17.24 11.74 -32.62
C LEU A 277 -17.79 10.31 -32.51
N GLY A 278 -18.71 9.91 -33.39
CA GLY A 278 -19.19 8.52 -33.47
C GLY A 278 -18.07 7.51 -33.79
N VAL A 279 -17.18 7.85 -34.73
CA VAL A 279 -16.00 7.03 -35.03
C VAL A 279 -15.02 6.97 -33.85
N ILE A 280 -14.86 8.07 -33.09
CA ILE A 280 -14.03 8.09 -31.87
C ILE A 280 -14.64 7.19 -30.79
N VAL A 281 -15.97 7.19 -30.59
CA VAL A 281 -16.67 6.27 -29.67
C VAL A 281 -16.39 4.80 -30.05
N CYS A 282 -16.48 4.45 -31.33
CA CYS A 282 -16.12 3.11 -31.81
C CYS A 282 -14.63 2.80 -31.59
N GLY A 283 -13.74 3.76 -31.81
CA GLY A 283 -12.30 3.62 -31.57
C GLY A 283 -11.98 3.32 -30.10
N VAL A 284 -12.63 4.03 -29.16
CA VAL A 284 -12.51 3.77 -27.72
C VAL A 284 -13.00 2.37 -27.35
N ALA A 285 -14.10 1.90 -27.95
CA ALA A 285 -14.58 0.53 -27.76
C ALA A 285 -13.60 -0.53 -28.29
N LEU A 286 -12.95 -0.29 -29.44
CA LEU A 286 -11.89 -1.17 -29.96
C LEU A 286 -10.65 -1.20 -29.05
N VAL A 287 -10.26 -0.05 -28.48
CA VAL A 287 -9.13 0.03 -27.53
C VAL A 287 -9.39 -0.75 -26.24
N GLN A 288 -10.66 -0.98 -25.85
CA GLN A 288 -10.97 -1.87 -24.72
C GLN A 288 -10.60 -3.34 -25.00
N LEU A 289 -10.60 -3.81 -26.26
CA LEU A 289 -10.41 -5.24 -26.57
C LEU A 289 -9.00 -5.77 -26.19
N PRO A 290 -7.88 -5.12 -26.55
CA PRO A 290 -6.55 -5.49 -26.05
C PRO A 290 -6.46 -5.51 -24.52
N PHE A 291 -7.13 -4.58 -23.83
CA PHE A 291 -7.13 -4.49 -22.37
C PHE A 291 -7.92 -5.65 -21.74
N ILE A 292 -9.09 -6.00 -22.31
CA ILE A 292 -9.89 -7.17 -21.90
C ILE A 292 -9.11 -8.48 -22.12
N MET A 293 -8.36 -8.59 -23.22
CA MET A 293 -7.49 -9.76 -23.49
C MET A 293 -6.29 -9.81 -22.53
N ARG A 294 -5.57 -8.70 -22.32
CA ARG A 294 -4.47 -8.62 -21.34
C ARG A 294 -4.92 -8.89 -19.90
N ARG A 295 -6.18 -8.56 -19.56
CA ARG A 295 -6.80 -8.88 -18.25
C ARG A 295 -6.88 -10.38 -17.95
N GLN A 296 -6.85 -11.26 -18.96
CA GLN A 296 -6.73 -12.72 -18.73
C GLN A 296 -5.37 -13.13 -18.15
N LYS A 297 -4.34 -12.27 -18.24
CA LYS A 297 -3.00 -12.51 -17.68
C LYS A 297 -2.67 -11.65 -16.46
N HIS A 298 -3.27 -10.45 -16.34
CA HIS A 298 -3.03 -9.54 -15.22
C HIS A 298 -4.37 -8.92 -14.77
N ALA A 299 -4.92 -9.40 -13.64
CA ALA A 299 -6.30 -9.12 -13.26
C ALA A 299 -6.56 -7.66 -12.84
N MET A 300 -5.65 -7.04 -12.08
CA MET A 300 -5.83 -5.68 -11.52
C MET A 300 -5.58 -4.57 -12.56
N TYR A 301 -4.37 -4.53 -13.15
CA TYR A 301 -3.86 -3.39 -13.94
C TYR A 301 -4.84 -2.87 -15.01
N PHE A 302 -5.46 -3.79 -15.75
CA PHE A 302 -6.35 -3.43 -16.86
C PHE A 302 -7.79 -3.12 -16.43
N GLY A 303 -8.21 -3.45 -15.20
CA GLY A 303 -9.57 -3.19 -14.71
C GLY A 303 -9.91 -1.70 -14.63
N SER A 304 -9.00 -0.91 -14.05
CA SER A 304 -9.14 0.55 -13.93
C SER A 304 -9.18 1.25 -15.28
N ALA A 305 -8.29 0.87 -16.21
CA ALA A 305 -8.24 1.42 -17.56
C ALA A 305 -9.51 1.07 -18.37
N ILE A 306 -10.05 -0.15 -18.25
CA ILE A 306 -11.33 -0.52 -18.88
C ILE A 306 -12.48 0.33 -18.33
N ASN A 307 -12.52 0.60 -17.02
CA ASN A 307 -13.53 1.48 -16.41
C ASN A 307 -13.48 2.91 -16.99
N VAL A 308 -12.27 3.49 -17.10
CA VAL A 308 -12.08 4.84 -17.68
C VAL A 308 -12.47 4.87 -19.16
N LEU A 309 -12.06 3.87 -19.96
CA LEU A 309 -12.44 3.75 -21.37
C LEU A 309 -13.97 3.61 -21.54
N VAL A 310 -14.65 2.92 -20.62
CA VAL A 310 -16.12 2.83 -20.57
C VAL A 310 -16.77 4.18 -20.22
N ALA A 311 -16.22 4.93 -19.27
CA ALA A 311 -16.73 6.28 -18.93
C ALA A 311 -16.56 7.27 -20.09
N ILE A 312 -15.43 7.20 -20.79
CA ILE A 312 -15.16 7.96 -22.03
C ILE A 312 -16.16 7.58 -23.12
N GLN A 313 -16.36 6.27 -23.38
CA GLN A 313 -17.29 5.77 -24.41
C GLN A 313 -18.72 6.29 -24.18
N ILE A 314 -19.25 6.14 -22.97
CA ILE A 314 -20.61 6.61 -22.63
C ILE A 314 -20.71 8.14 -22.74
N SER A 315 -19.75 8.88 -22.17
CA SER A 315 -19.83 10.34 -22.13
C SER A 315 -19.72 10.96 -23.53
N LEU A 316 -18.81 10.45 -24.37
CA LEU A 316 -18.72 10.86 -25.78
C LEU A 316 -19.97 10.46 -26.59
N ALA A 317 -20.58 9.30 -26.32
CA ALA A 317 -21.83 8.91 -26.96
C ALA A 317 -23.00 9.83 -26.59
N ILE A 318 -23.11 10.26 -25.33
CA ILE A 318 -24.11 11.25 -24.87
C ILE A 318 -23.89 12.62 -25.53
N VAL A 319 -22.63 13.09 -25.62
CA VAL A 319 -22.29 14.34 -26.30
C VAL A 319 -22.60 14.25 -27.80
N ALA A 320 -22.21 13.16 -28.47
CA ALA A 320 -22.48 12.93 -29.89
C ALA A 320 -23.98 12.85 -30.20
N ALA A 321 -24.76 12.20 -29.33
CA ALA A 321 -26.22 12.19 -29.40
C ALA A 321 -26.81 13.59 -29.24
N SER A 322 -26.23 14.43 -28.37
CA SER A 322 -26.74 15.77 -28.00
C SER A 322 -26.49 16.86 -29.04
N LEU A 323 -25.32 16.86 -29.68
CA LEU A 323 -24.84 17.92 -30.58
C LEU A 323 -25.78 18.36 -31.72
N PRO A 324 -26.54 17.49 -32.41
CA PRO A 324 -27.40 17.90 -33.53
C PRO A 324 -28.44 18.99 -33.19
N ASP A 325 -28.93 19.02 -31.94
CA ASP A 325 -29.97 19.94 -31.50
C ASP A 325 -29.43 21.22 -30.82
N LEU A 326 -28.22 21.18 -30.23
CA LEU A 326 -27.54 22.34 -29.63
C LEU A 326 -27.28 23.49 -30.61
N ARG A 327 -27.34 23.20 -31.92
CA ARG A 327 -27.22 24.17 -33.02
C ARG A 327 -28.12 25.41 -32.88
N ALA A 328 -29.28 25.30 -32.22
CA ALA A 328 -30.20 26.43 -32.07
C ALA A 328 -29.68 27.51 -31.08
N LEU A 329 -28.90 27.13 -30.05
CA LEU A 329 -28.31 28.09 -29.11
C LEU A 329 -27.26 28.99 -29.78
N VAL A 330 -26.49 28.44 -30.72
CA VAL A 330 -25.50 29.19 -31.54
C VAL A 330 -26.17 30.23 -32.46
N ILE A 331 -27.48 30.11 -32.70
CA ILE A 331 -28.28 31.10 -33.43
C ILE A 331 -28.81 32.17 -32.47
N LEU A 332 -29.35 31.77 -31.31
CA LEU A 332 -29.84 32.68 -30.26
C LEU A 332 -28.74 33.59 -29.70
N GLY A 333 -27.54 33.06 -29.40
CA GLY A 333 -26.44 33.82 -28.82
C GLY A 333 -25.98 35.01 -29.67
N LYS A 334 -26.25 35.02 -30.98
CA LYS A 334 -25.93 36.13 -31.88
C LYS A 334 -26.93 37.29 -31.85
N ILE A 335 -28.04 37.15 -31.13
CA ILE A 335 -29.03 38.22 -30.92
C ILE A 335 -28.62 39.09 -29.71
N SER A 336 -27.79 38.58 -28.80
CA SER A 336 -27.43 39.26 -27.55
C SER A 336 -26.16 40.12 -27.61
N THR A 337 -25.49 40.25 -28.77
CA THR A 337 -24.17 40.91 -28.88
C THR A 337 -24.17 42.10 -29.85
N ALA A 338 -25.34 42.73 -30.06
CA ALA A 338 -25.50 43.91 -30.91
C ALA A 338 -26.37 44.95 -30.20
N GLY A 339 -25.74 45.88 -29.47
CA GLY A 339 -26.46 46.94 -28.74
C GLY A 339 -25.74 47.45 -27.49
N ALA A 340 -24.50 47.92 -27.60
CA ALA A 340 -23.78 48.59 -26.51
C ALA A 340 -22.94 49.75 -27.05
N SER A 341 -23.52 50.95 -27.06
CA SER A 341 -22.83 52.20 -27.43
C SER A 341 -23.52 53.42 -26.81
N ASN A 342 -23.02 53.82 -25.64
CA ASN A 342 -22.99 55.14 -25.00
C ASN A 342 -24.21 56.08 -24.94
N ASP A 343 -24.11 56.95 -23.92
CA ASP A 343 -24.83 58.22 -23.72
C ASP A 343 -26.35 58.16 -23.45
N GLY A 344 -26.94 59.11 -22.71
CA GLY A 344 -26.29 60.22 -22.03
C GLY A 344 -27.26 61.21 -21.37
N SER A 345 -27.83 60.82 -20.22
CA SER A 345 -28.57 61.70 -19.27
C SER A 345 -29.96 62.24 -19.67
N SER A 346 -30.62 62.84 -18.66
CA SER A 346 -31.66 63.89 -18.73
C SER A 346 -33.17 63.54 -18.87
N THR A 347 -33.88 63.88 -17.79
CA THR A 347 -35.24 64.51 -17.70
C THR A 347 -36.55 63.76 -18.02
N LYS A 348 -37.42 63.74 -16.99
CA LYS A 348 -38.89 63.49 -16.96
C LYS A 348 -39.70 64.70 -17.53
N PRO A 349 -41.06 64.69 -17.59
CA PRO A 349 -42.05 63.59 -17.70
C PRO A 349 -42.77 63.64 -19.08
N PRO A 350 -43.91 64.34 -19.37
CA PRO A 350 -45.12 64.80 -18.62
C PRO A 350 -46.49 64.24 -19.12
N ASN A 351 -47.54 64.33 -18.28
CA ASN A 351 -49.00 64.34 -18.61
C ASN A 351 -49.65 63.12 -19.29
N ALA A 352 -50.96 62.83 -19.14
CA ALA A 352 -51.95 63.20 -18.11
C ALA A 352 -53.18 62.25 -18.13
N ALA A 353 -53.96 62.28 -17.04
CA ALA A 353 -55.38 61.88 -16.93
C ALA A 353 -55.84 60.51 -17.47
N HIS A 354 -56.14 59.56 -16.55
CA HIS A 354 -57.54 59.40 -16.12
C HIS A 354 -57.71 58.72 -14.74
N ARG A 355 -58.80 59.15 -14.08
CA ARG A 355 -59.41 58.78 -12.78
C ARG A 355 -59.65 57.27 -12.57
N MET A 356 -60.02 56.71 -11.39
CA MET A 356 -60.06 57.04 -9.94
C MET A 356 -60.76 55.83 -9.25
N TYR A 357 -60.22 55.18 -8.21
CA TYR A 357 -60.93 54.84 -6.95
C TYR A 357 -60.08 54.05 -5.90
N ARG A 358 -60.68 53.91 -4.72
CA ARG A 358 -60.43 53.05 -3.53
C ARG A 358 -59.94 51.60 -3.81
N SER A 359 -59.42 50.80 -2.84
CA SER A 359 -58.88 51.01 -1.47
C SER A 359 -58.35 49.66 -0.87
N SER A 360 -57.82 49.71 0.35
CA SER A 360 -57.94 48.69 1.43
C SER A 360 -57.37 47.26 1.33
N VAL A 361 -56.67 46.89 2.42
CA VAL A 361 -56.34 45.55 2.99
C VAL A 361 -57.61 44.90 3.62
N PRO A 362 -57.78 43.58 3.95
CA PRO A 362 -56.99 42.32 3.76
C PRO A 362 -57.81 41.12 3.16
N MET A 363 -57.32 39.88 3.37
CA MET A 363 -58.06 38.65 3.82
C MET A 363 -58.55 37.54 2.86
N PHE A 364 -58.11 36.30 3.19
CA PHE A 364 -58.86 35.03 3.35
C PHE A 364 -59.83 34.45 2.28
N THR A 365 -59.45 33.24 1.81
CA THR A 365 -60.26 32.01 1.55
C THR A 365 -61.30 31.87 0.41
N ARG A 366 -61.34 30.61 -0.09
CA ARG A 366 -62.30 29.92 -1.00
C ARG A 366 -63.77 30.35 -0.91
N PRO A 367 -64.52 30.16 -2.01
CA PRO A 367 -65.56 29.09 -2.02
C PRO A 367 -65.40 28.08 -3.18
N ALA A 368 -66.46 27.28 -3.45
CA ALA A 368 -66.41 25.93 -4.04
C ALA A 368 -66.75 25.79 -5.54
N GLN A 369 -66.71 24.53 -6.01
CA GLN A 369 -67.36 23.94 -7.20
C GLN A 369 -68.87 24.31 -7.33
N PRO A 370 -69.57 24.12 -8.48
CA PRO A 370 -69.43 23.05 -9.50
C PRO A 370 -69.42 23.61 -10.97
N SER A 371 -69.68 22.92 -12.09
CA SER A 371 -70.28 21.59 -12.36
C SER A 371 -69.72 20.89 -13.63
N SER A 372 -70.38 19.81 -14.06
CA SER A 372 -69.88 18.79 -14.98
C SER A 372 -70.25 18.97 -16.46
N ALA A 373 -69.50 18.24 -17.30
CA ALA A 373 -69.86 17.74 -18.63
C ALA A 373 -70.08 18.74 -19.78
N LEU A 374 -69.02 19.01 -20.55
CA LEU A 374 -69.05 18.97 -22.03
C LEU A 374 -67.63 18.89 -22.68
N LEU A 375 -66.77 18.01 -22.15
CA LEU A 375 -65.45 17.68 -22.72
C LEU A 375 -65.21 16.16 -22.71
N HIS A 376 -66.00 15.43 -23.50
CA HIS A 376 -65.78 14.00 -23.75
C HIS A 376 -64.91 13.80 -25.01
N VAL A 377 -64.22 12.65 -25.06
CA VAL A 377 -63.40 12.16 -26.19
C VAL A 377 -62.07 12.91 -26.40
N ALA A 378 -61.25 13.08 -25.35
CA ALA A 378 -59.81 13.38 -25.49
C ALA A 378 -58.87 13.08 -24.28
N ASP A 379 -59.36 12.76 -23.07
CA ASP A 379 -58.51 12.60 -21.86
C ASP A 379 -58.70 11.23 -21.16
N ALA A 380 -58.29 10.13 -21.83
CA ALA A 380 -58.41 8.76 -21.31
C ALA A 380 -57.06 8.04 -21.13
N ASP A 381 -56.20 8.03 -22.15
CA ASP A 381 -55.04 7.13 -22.23
C ASP A 381 -53.69 7.69 -21.73
N PHE A 382 -53.66 8.86 -21.08
CA PHE A 382 -52.42 9.40 -20.50
C PHE A 382 -52.32 9.33 -18.96
N ARG A 383 -53.38 8.90 -18.28
CA ARG A 383 -53.38 8.68 -16.81
C ARG A 383 -53.06 7.24 -16.40
N SER A 384 -53.06 6.31 -17.36
CA SER A 384 -52.64 4.91 -17.22
C SER A 384 -51.11 4.73 -17.18
N LEU A 385 -50.34 5.67 -17.75
CA LEU A 385 -48.86 5.63 -17.77
C LEU A 385 -48.20 6.47 -16.66
N ALA A 386 -48.99 7.21 -15.88
CA ALA A 386 -48.53 8.03 -14.75
C ALA A 386 -48.82 7.40 -13.37
N ARG A 387 -49.30 6.15 -13.34
CA ARG A 387 -49.19 5.28 -12.18
C ARG A 387 -48.08 4.26 -12.44
N LEU A 388 -46.90 4.53 -11.89
CA LEU A 388 -46.10 3.43 -11.37
C LEU A 388 -46.77 2.97 -10.08
N ASP A 389 -47.87 2.23 -10.23
CA ASP A 389 -48.38 1.41 -9.14
C ASP A 389 -47.20 0.50 -8.72
N LEU A 390 -46.85 0.56 -7.44
CA LEU A 390 -45.70 -0.18 -6.91
C LEU A 390 -45.85 -1.65 -7.31
N PRO A 391 -44.79 -2.30 -7.83
CA PRO A 391 -44.94 -3.58 -8.52
C PRO A 391 -45.73 -4.58 -7.67
N PRO A 392 -46.61 -5.40 -8.28
CA PRO A 392 -47.55 -6.24 -7.53
C PRO A 392 -46.79 -7.09 -6.50
N PRO A 393 -47.37 -7.42 -5.32
CA PRO A 393 -46.61 -7.99 -4.20
C PRO A 393 -45.64 -9.10 -4.61
N HIS A 394 -46.12 -10.12 -5.32
CA HIS A 394 -45.30 -11.20 -5.88
C HIS A 394 -44.10 -10.74 -6.75
N PHE A 395 -44.18 -9.61 -7.45
CA PHE A 395 -43.06 -9.06 -8.21
C PHE A 395 -42.14 -8.16 -7.36
N ARG A 396 -42.64 -7.49 -6.31
CA ARG A 396 -41.76 -6.85 -5.30
C ARG A 396 -41.02 -7.87 -4.45
N ASP A 397 -41.67 -8.96 -4.12
CA ASP A 397 -41.08 -10.06 -3.37
C ASP A 397 -40.11 -10.85 -4.28
N TRP A 398 -40.46 -11.12 -5.55
CA TRP A 398 -39.49 -11.63 -6.56
C TRP A 398 -38.28 -10.70 -6.76
N LEU A 399 -38.46 -9.37 -6.69
CA LEU A 399 -37.36 -8.41 -6.73
C LEU A 399 -36.51 -8.42 -5.45
N ARG A 400 -37.10 -8.70 -4.27
CA ARG A 400 -36.37 -8.89 -3.01
C ARG A 400 -35.62 -10.21 -2.98
N GLU A 401 -36.28 -11.31 -3.30
CA GLU A 401 -35.72 -12.67 -3.47
C GLU A 401 -34.60 -12.71 -4.52
N ARG A 402 -34.50 -11.70 -5.39
CA ARG A 402 -33.44 -11.57 -6.41
C ARG A 402 -32.55 -10.33 -6.25
N GLY A 403 -32.60 -9.65 -5.11
CA GLY A 403 -31.58 -8.67 -4.69
C GLY A 403 -31.74 -7.20 -5.09
N PHE A 404 -32.89 -6.78 -5.65
CA PHE A 404 -33.06 -5.46 -6.26
C PHE A 404 -33.57 -4.35 -5.31
N TRP A 405 -33.19 -4.36 -4.02
CA TRP A 405 -33.70 -3.38 -3.03
C TRP A 405 -33.29 -1.92 -3.27
N PHE A 406 -32.14 -1.67 -3.91
CA PHE A 406 -31.66 -0.31 -4.18
C PHE A 406 -32.54 0.44 -5.20
N LEU A 407 -33.50 -0.24 -5.82
CA LEU A 407 -34.57 0.36 -6.63
C LEU A 407 -35.80 0.75 -5.80
N ILE A 408 -35.77 0.61 -4.47
CA ILE A 408 -36.92 0.78 -3.57
C ILE A 408 -36.67 1.87 -2.51
N ASP A 409 -35.55 1.84 -1.80
CA ASP A 409 -35.28 2.69 -0.64
C ASP A 409 -34.01 3.57 -0.81
N GLY A 410 -34.05 4.82 -0.31
CA GLY A 410 -33.02 5.84 -0.53
C GLY A 410 -32.12 6.12 0.69
N TYR A 411 -30.84 6.41 0.43
CA TYR A 411 -29.80 6.63 1.46
C TYR A 411 -29.82 8.03 2.08
N GLY A 412 -29.44 8.13 3.36
CA GLY A 412 -29.13 9.38 4.05
C GLY A 412 -28.35 9.17 5.35
N TYR A 413 -27.44 10.09 5.68
CA TYR A 413 -26.65 10.12 6.93
C TYR A 413 -26.31 11.58 7.28
N SER A 414 -26.12 11.88 8.56
CA SER A 414 -25.78 13.21 9.09
C SER A 414 -24.86 13.11 10.31
N ALA A 415 -23.97 14.09 10.50
CA ALA A 415 -23.08 14.18 11.65
C ALA A 415 -22.91 15.64 12.10
N GLU A 416 -22.74 15.87 13.41
CA GLU A 416 -22.42 17.16 14.02
C GLU A 416 -21.08 17.09 14.77
N LEU A 417 -20.50 18.26 15.07
CA LEU A 417 -19.09 18.41 15.48
C LEU A 417 -18.95 19.60 16.44
N THR A 418 -18.16 19.47 17.50
CA THR A 418 -17.95 20.54 18.49
C THR A 418 -16.51 20.59 19.02
N VAL A 419 -16.05 21.78 19.41
CA VAL A 419 -14.64 22.08 19.77
C VAL A 419 -14.58 22.97 21.02
N SER A 420 -13.55 22.84 21.86
CA SER A 420 -13.18 23.83 22.88
C SER A 420 -11.66 23.85 23.14
N VAL A 421 -11.15 24.88 23.83
CA VAL A 421 -9.71 25.24 23.91
C VAL A 421 -9.36 25.84 25.28
N SER A 422 -8.23 25.44 25.89
CA SER A 422 -7.51 26.20 26.95
C SER A 422 -6.10 25.63 27.25
N ALA A 423 -5.28 26.40 28.00
CA ALA A 423 -3.90 26.15 28.46
C ALA A 423 -3.66 26.97 29.79
N PRO A 424 -2.47 27.07 30.46
CA PRO A 424 -1.10 26.58 30.15
C PRO A 424 -0.20 26.08 31.35
N CYS A 425 1.10 25.78 31.09
CA CYS A 425 2.30 25.74 31.99
C CYS A 425 2.50 24.53 32.98
N MET A 426 3.71 24.02 33.35
CA MET A 426 5.16 24.26 33.03
C MET A 426 5.99 23.02 32.53
N SER A 427 7.06 22.50 33.22
CA SER A 427 8.13 21.62 32.64
C SER A 427 8.73 20.39 33.43
N TRP A 428 8.89 19.19 32.76
CA TRP A 428 9.49 17.80 32.99
C TRP A 428 9.11 16.74 31.83
N MET A 429 9.81 16.59 30.67
CA MET A 429 9.40 16.04 29.31
C MET A 429 9.66 14.53 29.00
N VAL A 430 10.17 13.83 27.93
CA VAL A 430 11.06 13.74 26.69
C VAL A 430 12.58 13.66 26.86
N VAL A 431 13.10 13.00 27.91
CA VAL A 431 14.51 13.06 28.34
C VAL A 431 14.93 14.51 28.67
N VAL A 432 13.95 15.32 29.08
CA VAL A 432 13.84 16.79 28.89
C VAL A 432 12.80 17.38 29.88
N GLU A 433 12.25 18.60 29.70
CA GLU A 433 11.32 19.37 30.57
C GLU A 433 10.27 20.24 29.75
N LEU A 434 8.88 20.33 29.73
CA LEU A 434 7.47 19.71 29.78
C LEU A 434 6.84 18.57 30.65
N ASP A 435 6.34 18.94 31.83
CA ASP A 435 5.23 18.39 32.63
C ASP A 435 4.74 19.54 33.50
N GLY A 436 3.45 19.61 33.75
CA GLY A 436 2.79 20.89 33.85
C GLY A 436 1.60 20.82 32.93
N VAL A 437 0.43 20.97 33.52
CA VAL A 437 -0.60 19.96 33.29
C VAL A 437 -1.34 20.19 31.97
N GLY A 438 -1.10 19.30 31.01
CA GLY A 438 -1.75 19.20 29.70
C GLY A 438 -1.10 18.07 28.89
N ALA A 439 -1.88 17.23 28.20
CA ALA A 439 -1.41 15.90 27.78
C ALA A 439 -1.29 15.68 26.25
N LEU A 440 -0.44 14.72 25.85
CA LEU A 440 -0.38 13.99 24.54
C LEU A 440 0.40 14.70 23.35
N PRO A 441 0.57 14.13 22.10
CA PRO A 441 1.77 13.36 21.59
C PRO A 441 2.91 14.12 20.74
N ARG A 442 4.09 13.64 20.20
CA ARG A 442 4.49 12.58 19.18
C ARG A 442 6.03 12.49 18.75
N CYS A 443 6.60 11.35 18.19
CA CYS A 443 7.87 11.08 17.32
C CYS A 443 8.68 9.69 17.42
N ASP A 444 8.33 8.62 16.67
CA ASP A 444 9.10 7.34 16.38
C ASP A 444 9.90 6.50 17.45
N ALA A 445 9.47 5.24 17.72
CA ALA A 445 9.91 4.34 18.80
C ALA A 445 10.22 2.90 18.35
N GLY A 446 11.32 2.74 17.60
CA GLY A 446 11.80 1.43 17.14
C GLY A 446 12.32 0.49 18.23
N THR A 447 12.79 -0.69 17.80
CA THR A 447 13.28 -1.77 18.68
C THR A 447 14.41 -1.31 19.61
N SER A 448 15.34 -0.49 19.13
CA SER A 448 16.39 0.16 19.94
C SER A 448 15.83 1.21 20.90
N GLY A 449 14.87 2.03 20.43
CA GLY A 449 14.30 3.15 21.17
C GLY A 449 13.51 2.74 22.41
N CYS A 450 12.70 1.68 22.33
CA CYS A 450 11.97 1.18 23.50
C CYS A 450 12.91 0.72 24.63
N LEU A 451 14.00 0.02 24.29
CA LEU A 451 15.00 -0.42 25.26
C LEU A 451 15.77 0.78 25.82
N LEU A 452 16.28 1.66 24.94
CA LEU A 452 17.04 2.85 25.34
C LEU A 452 16.24 3.69 26.35
N ALA A 453 14.99 4.00 26.03
CA ALA A 453 14.12 4.80 26.87
C ALA A 453 13.82 4.13 28.22
N HIS A 454 13.65 2.81 28.25
CA HIS A 454 13.49 2.07 29.50
C HIS A 454 14.70 2.18 30.41
N HIS A 455 15.91 2.03 29.87
CA HIS A 455 17.15 2.16 30.64
C HIS A 455 17.38 3.60 31.13
N LEU A 456 17.08 4.61 30.31
CA LEU A 456 17.12 6.01 30.76
C LEU A 456 16.10 6.27 31.87
N ALA A 457 14.85 5.80 31.74
CA ALA A 457 13.78 6.07 32.71
C ALA A 457 13.98 5.35 34.05
N ASN A 458 14.55 4.15 34.02
CA ASN A 458 14.86 3.34 35.21
C ASN A 458 16.29 3.58 35.72
N SER A 459 17.02 4.53 35.16
CA SER A 459 18.29 4.98 35.74
C SER A 459 18.06 5.55 37.16
N PRO A 460 19.04 5.46 38.08
CA PRO A 460 18.91 5.94 39.46
C PRO A 460 18.44 7.39 39.61
N ALA A 461 18.78 8.29 38.68
CA ALA A 461 18.31 9.68 38.67
C ALA A 461 16.84 9.85 38.22
N LYS A 462 16.21 8.81 37.64
CA LYS A 462 14.83 8.80 37.11
C LYS A 462 14.45 10.07 36.33
N PRO A 463 15.22 10.45 35.30
CA PRO A 463 14.85 11.56 34.43
C PRO A 463 13.48 11.32 33.80
N THR A 464 12.75 12.38 33.45
CA THR A 464 11.53 12.23 32.66
C THR A 464 11.91 11.93 31.22
N VAL A 465 11.80 10.67 30.84
CA VAL A 465 11.87 10.16 29.48
C VAL A 465 10.46 10.23 28.89
N LEU A 466 10.36 10.38 27.57
CA LEU A 466 9.09 10.06 26.94
C LEU A 466 9.34 9.64 25.49
N VAL A 467 8.57 8.63 25.07
CA VAL A 467 8.73 7.82 23.86
C VAL A 467 7.54 8.02 22.95
N LEU A 468 7.79 8.05 21.67
CA LEU A 468 7.09 8.89 20.71
C LEU A 468 6.99 7.99 19.44
N GLU A 469 5.87 7.85 18.67
CA GLU A 469 5.74 6.70 17.69
C GLU A 469 4.79 6.87 16.46
N ALA A 470 5.25 6.91 15.20
CA ALA A 470 4.39 7.04 13.99
C ALA A 470 3.20 6.07 13.86
N GLY A 471 3.32 4.85 14.38
CA GLY A 471 2.23 3.87 14.45
C GLY A 471 1.39 3.92 15.72
N THR A 472 0.49 2.95 15.83
CA THR A 472 -0.34 2.71 17.01
C THR A 472 0.43 1.91 18.06
N GLN A 473 -0.16 1.70 19.23
CA GLN A 473 0.22 0.56 20.07
C GLN A 473 -0.45 -0.71 19.49
N PRO A 474 0.32 -1.70 19.01
CA PRO A 474 -0.24 -2.84 18.30
C PRO A 474 -0.80 -3.89 19.29
N SER A 475 -1.93 -4.49 18.92
CA SER A 475 -2.63 -5.51 19.72
C SER A 475 -3.39 -6.49 18.81
N GLY A 476 -3.76 -7.66 19.35
CA GLY A 476 -4.50 -8.71 18.67
C GLY A 476 -3.69 -9.98 18.41
N ASP A 477 -4.41 -11.08 18.20
CA ASP A 477 -3.93 -12.47 18.37
C ASP A 477 -2.75 -12.84 17.45
N PHE A 478 -2.75 -12.31 16.23
CA PHE A 478 -1.72 -12.53 15.20
C PHE A 478 -0.34 -11.95 15.53
N LEU A 479 -0.17 -11.28 16.67
CA LEU A 479 1.08 -10.67 17.12
C LEU A 479 1.76 -11.43 18.27
N ASP A 480 1.15 -12.51 18.75
CA ASP A 480 1.54 -13.17 20.01
C ASP A 480 1.97 -14.64 19.82
N ALA A 481 1.20 -15.43 19.07
CA ALA A 481 1.50 -16.85 18.89
C ALA A 481 2.76 -17.11 18.03
N PRO A 482 3.59 -18.13 18.36
CA PRO A 482 4.65 -18.62 17.49
C PRO A 482 4.20 -18.90 16.05
N ALA A 483 3.03 -19.54 15.88
CA ALA A 483 2.45 -19.87 14.57
C ALA A 483 2.00 -18.67 13.72
N HIS A 484 1.99 -17.45 14.28
CA HIS A 484 1.61 -16.24 13.55
C HIS A 484 2.82 -15.38 13.12
N ARG A 485 4.06 -15.81 13.41
CA ARG A 485 5.30 -15.05 13.13
C ARG A 485 5.46 -14.57 11.69
N TYR A 486 4.98 -15.33 10.70
CA TYR A 486 5.03 -14.99 9.28
C TYR A 486 3.85 -14.14 8.80
N HIS A 487 2.75 -14.15 9.57
CA HIS A 487 1.46 -13.63 9.15
C HIS A 487 1.22 -12.18 9.56
N ALA A 488 1.99 -11.64 10.50
CA ALA A 488 1.83 -10.29 11.02
C ALA A 488 1.75 -9.22 9.91
N ALA A 489 2.75 -9.13 9.02
CA ALA A 489 2.77 -8.11 7.96
C ALA A 489 1.63 -8.26 6.94
N LEU A 490 1.24 -9.50 6.63
CA LEU A 490 0.18 -9.82 5.65
C LEU A 490 -1.23 -9.55 6.21
N LEU A 491 -1.48 -9.91 7.47
CA LEU A 491 -2.79 -9.78 8.12
C LEU A 491 -3.00 -8.39 8.75
N ARG A 492 -1.91 -7.67 9.05
CA ARG A 492 -1.87 -6.32 9.64
C ARG A 492 -1.02 -5.34 8.81
N PRO A 493 -1.41 -5.03 7.56
CA PRO A 493 -0.72 -4.03 6.74
C PRO A 493 -0.86 -2.58 7.26
N ASP A 494 -1.67 -2.36 8.30
CA ASP A 494 -1.70 -1.12 9.09
C ASP A 494 -0.44 -0.93 9.94
N LEU A 495 0.26 -2.03 10.25
CA LEU A 495 1.51 -2.07 11.01
C LEU A 495 2.75 -2.06 10.11
N ASP A 496 2.62 -1.82 8.80
CA ASP A 496 3.75 -1.62 7.88
C ASP A 496 3.80 -0.15 7.41
N HIS A 497 4.99 0.45 7.39
CA HIS A 497 5.21 1.70 6.64
C HIS A 497 4.91 1.51 5.15
N GLY A 498 5.09 0.29 4.63
CA GLY A 498 4.84 -0.12 3.25
C GLY A 498 5.84 0.50 2.28
N TYR A 499 7.12 0.53 2.64
CA TYR A 499 8.16 1.04 1.75
C TYR A 499 8.39 0.09 0.57
N VAL A 500 8.89 0.65 -0.52
CA VAL A 500 9.22 -0.06 -1.76
C VAL A 500 10.50 0.57 -2.30
N SER A 501 11.42 -0.24 -2.81
CA SER A 501 12.65 0.24 -3.45
C SER A 501 12.37 0.98 -4.76
N GLU A 502 13.38 1.70 -5.24
CA GLU A 502 13.48 2.01 -6.66
C GLU A 502 13.66 0.72 -7.51
N PRO A 503 13.49 0.77 -8.84
CA PRO A 503 13.72 -0.40 -9.69
C PRO A 503 15.17 -0.87 -9.63
N GLU A 504 15.39 -2.11 -9.20
CA GLU A 504 16.72 -2.71 -9.04
C GLU A 504 17.24 -3.27 -10.38
N PRO A 505 18.21 -2.65 -11.07
CA PRO A 505 18.53 -2.98 -12.48
C PRO A 505 19.14 -4.37 -12.66
N THR A 506 19.82 -4.86 -11.62
CA THR A 506 20.42 -6.20 -11.49
C THR A 506 19.38 -7.31 -11.31
N LEU A 507 18.17 -6.96 -10.88
CA LEU A 507 17.03 -7.83 -10.61
C LEU A 507 15.89 -7.55 -11.61
N ASP A 508 16.26 -7.36 -12.88
CA ASP A 508 15.36 -7.08 -14.01
C ASP A 508 14.40 -5.90 -13.79
N ASN A 509 14.84 -4.89 -13.04
CA ASN A 509 14.09 -3.69 -12.65
C ASN A 509 12.86 -3.98 -11.76
N ARG A 510 12.86 -5.10 -11.03
CA ARG A 510 11.87 -5.35 -9.97
C ARG A 510 11.97 -4.28 -8.87
N THR A 511 10.82 -3.95 -8.28
CA THR A 511 10.73 -3.10 -7.09
C THR A 511 10.44 -3.96 -5.86
N ILE A 512 11.36 -3.94 -4.90
CA ILE A 512 11.37 -4.81 -3.72
C ILE A 512 10.50 -4.16 -2.63
N ALA A 513 9.58 -4.94 -2.04
CA ALA A 513 8.78 -4.46 -0.90
C ALA A 513 9.63 -4.49 0.38
N TYR A 514 9.83 -3.32 0.98
CA TYR A 514 10.67 -3.14 2.15
C TYR A 514 9.80 -2.94 3.41
N THR A 515 9.20 -4.03 3.87
CA THR A 515 8.34 -4.03 5.06
C THR A 515 9.09 -3.54 6.31
N ARG A 516 8.52 -2.55 6.99
CA ARG A 516 9.04 -1.94 8.22
C ARG A 516 7.91 -1.79 9.22
N GLY A 517 8.09 -2.37 10.41
CA GLY A 517 7.12 -2.29 11.50
C GLY A 517 6.84 -0.86 11.94
N LYS A 518 5.59 -0.43 11.73
CA LYS A 518 4.98 0.84 12.12
C LYS A 518 4.16 0.62 13.39
N GLY A 519 4.60 1.13 14.52
CA GLY A 519 3.95 0.92 15.81
C GLY A 519 4.92 0.54 16.90
N LEU A 520 4.47 0.68 18.15
CA LEU A 520 5.34 0.63 19.33
C LEU A 520 6.18 -0.65 19.41
N GLY A 521 7.51 -0.51 19.33
CA GLY A 521 8.48 -1.63 19.24
C GLY A 521 9.08 -1.85 17.85
N GLY A 522 8.57 -1.17 16.82
CA GLY A 522 9.09 -1.16 15.45
C GLY A 522 9.26 -2.55 14.85
N SER A 523 10.46 -2.84 14.33
CA SER A 523 10.81 -4.12 13.69
C SER A 523 10.35 -5.39 14.45
N SER A 524 10.42 -5.37 15.79
CA SER A 524 10.07 -6.52 16.65
C SER A 524 8.59 -6.92 16.63
N ILE A 525 7.69 -6.09 16.06
CA ILE A 525 6.25 -6.41 15.94
C ILE A 525 5.88 -7.11 14.61
N LEU A 526 6.77 -7.13 13.61
CA LEU A 526 6.53 -7.74 12.29
C LEU A 526 7.53 -8.83 11.87
N ASN A 527 8.74 -8.87 12.44
CA ASN A 527 9.77 -9.82 12.02
C ASN A 527 9.43 -11.28 12.40
N PHE A 528 10.19 -12.26 11.91
CA PHE A 528 9.95 -13.68 12.23
C PHE A 528 10.42 -14.09 13.65
N GLY A 529 11.01 -13.16 14.40
CA GLY A 529 11.42 -13.35 15.80
C GLY A 529 12.69 -14.15 16.02
N VAL A 530 13.45 -14.50 14.97
CA VAL A 530 14.76 -15.18 15.08
C VAL A 530 15.73 -14.32 15.90
N TYR A 531 16.42 -14.93 16.86
CA TYR A 531 17.31 -14.24 17.80
C TYR A 531 18.72 -14.82 17.72
N LEU A 532 19.53 -14.24 16.83
CA LEU A 532 20.92 -14.64 16.56
C LEU A 532 21.88 -13.47 16.82
N LYS A 533 22.98 -13.73 17.54
CA LYS A 533 23.97 -12.71 17.94
C LYS A 533 24.99 -12.44 16.83
N GLY A 534 25.36 -13.44 16.04
CA GLY A 534 26.32 -13.31 14.92
C GLY A 534 27.75 -13.65 15.30
N SER A 535 28.70 -13.30 14.43
CA SER A 535 30.11 -13.66 14.57
C SER A 535 30.84 -12.69 15.52
N ALA A 536 31.71 -13.23 16.38
CA ALA A 536 32.59 -12.43 17.24
C ALA A 536 33.45 -11.46 16.41
N SER A 537 33.93 -11.92 15.26
CA SER A 537 34.70 -11.12 14.31
C SER A 537 33.95 -9.92 13.74
N ASP A 538 32.62 -9.96 13.61
CA ASP A 538 31.82 -8.80 13.16
C ASP A 538 31.94 -7.62 14.14
N TYR A 539 31.87 -7.95 15.43
CA TYR A 539 31.92 -7.01 16.55
C TYR A 539 33.33 -6.46 16.76
N ASP A 540 34.35 -7.31 16.60
CA ASP A 540 35.74 -6.86 16.61
C ASP A 540 36.04 -5.96 15.39
N LEU A 541 35.51 -6.26 14.20
CA LEU A 541 35.62 -5.36 13.03
C LEU A 541 34.88 -4.04 13.25
N TRP A 542 33.74 -4.04 13.94
CA TRP A 542 33.03 -2.81 14.32
C TRP A 542 33.88 -1.97 15.29
N ALA A 543 34.47 -2.59 16.32
CA ALA A 543 35.39 -1.93 17.24
C ALA A 543 36.59 -1.31 16.50
N ASP A 544 37.18 -2.06 15.56
CA ASP A 544 38.27 -1.58 14.71
C ASP A 544 37.84 -0.43 13.78
N ARG A 545 36.62 -0.44 13.24
CA ARG A 545 36.08 0.67 12.40
C ARG A 545 35.80 1.93 13.21
N VAL A 546 35.23 1.82 14.41
CA VAL A 546 34.85 2.98 15.26
C VAL A 546 36.00 3.50 16.13
N GLY A 547 36.96 2.65 16.52
CA GLY A 547 37.97 3.01 17.53
C GLY A 547 37.39 3.02 18.95
N ASP A 548 36.59 2.01 19.29
CA ASP A 548 35.96 1.85 20.59
C ASP A 548 35.89 0.37 21.00
N GLU A 549 36.80 -0.04 21.89
CA GLU A 549 36.95 -1.39 22.42
C GLU A 549 35.66 -1.95 23.05
N ALA A 550 34.73 -1.08 23.48
CA ALA A 550 33.44 -1.49 23.99
C ALA A 550 32.61 -2.30 22.98
N TRP A 551 32.91 -2.21 21.67
CA TRP A 551 32.26 -3.01 20.64
C TRP A 551 32.86 -4.41 20.43
N LYS A 552 34.01 -4.76 21.02
CA LYS A 552 34.58 -6.11 20.87
C LYS A 552 33.71 -7.20 21.48
N TRP A 553 33.80 -8.42 20.97
CA TRP A 553 32.93 -9.54 21.37
C TRP A 553 32.92 -9.79 22.90
N GLU A 554 34.08 -9.67 23.55
CA GLU A 554 34.24 -9.85 25.00
C GLU A 554 33.45 -8.84 25.86
N ALA A 555 33.08 -7.68 25.30
CA ALA A 555 32.18 -6.72 25.92
C ALA A 555 30.73 -6.97 25.45
N VAL A 556 30.51 -7.12 24.14
CA VAL A 556 29.20 -7.31 23.51
C VAL A 556 28.44 -8.53 24.07
N LYS A 557 29.11 -9.65 24.33
CA LYS A 557 28.46 -10.84 24.91
C LYS A 557 27.91 -10.62 26.32
N LYS A 558 28.53 -9.71 27.10
CA LYS A 558 28.07 -9.33 28.45
C LYS A 558 26.83 -8.44 28.37
N ASP A 559 26.81 -7.50 27.43
CA ASP A 559 25.63 -6.66 27.17
C ASP A 559 24.45 -7.51 26.69
N TYR A 560 24.68 -8.48 25.80
CA TYR A 560 23.65 -9.45 25.41
C TYR A 560 23.09 -10.22 26.62
N ALA A 561 23.96 -10.69 27.52
CA ALA A 561 23.54 -11.37 28.74
C ALA A 561 22.79 -10.46 29.74
N ALA A 562 22.87 -9.13 29.61
CA ALA A 562 22.05 -8.17 30.35
C ALA A 562 20.72 -7.83 29.66
N ILE A 563 20.64 -7.97 28.32
CA ILE A 563 19.44 -7.71 27.51
C ILE A 563 18.45 -8.88 27.60
N GLU A 564 18.92 -10.12 27.58
CA GLU A 564 18.10 -11.32 27.43
C GLU A 564 17.85 -12.12 28.73
N THR A 565 16.73 -12.86 28.75
CA THR A 565 16.59 -14.09 29.55
C THR A 565 16.42 -15.25 28.57
N TYR A 566 17.37 -16.18 28.55
CA TYR A 566 17.28 -17.41 27.77
C TYR A 566 16.52 -18.49 28.55
N GLU A 567 15.31 -18.82 28.12
CA GLU A 567 14.42 -19.81 28.71
C GLU A 567 14.47 -21.11 27.91
N PHE A 568 15.12 -22.12 28.48
CA PHE A 568 15.27 -23.44 27.87
C PHE A 568 15.14 -24.54 28.93
N ASP A 569 13.95 -25.12 29.03
CA ASP A 569 13.65 -26.24 29.94
C ASP A 569 14.24 -27.58 29.45
N GLY A 570 14.77 -27.63 28.21
CA GLY A 570 15.60 -28.71 27.68
C GLY A 570 14.95 -30.09 27.61
N SER A 571 14.09 -30.34 26.61
CA SER A 571 13.67 -31.72 26.31
C SER A 571 14.88 -32.58 25.91
N ASN A 572 14.84 -33.88 26.20
CA ASN A 572 15.90 -34.82 25.84
C ASN A 572 16.21 -34.86 24.33
N GLU A 573 15.24 -34.48 23.50
CA GLU A 573 15.34 -34.43 22.03
C GLU A 573 16.38 -33.40 21.58
N TYR A 574 16.46 -32.25 22.27
CA TYR A 574 17.39 -31.18 21.93
C TYR A 574 18.85 -31.44 22.32
N ALA A 575 19.14 -32.42 23.18
CA ALA A 575 20.45 -32.56 23.83
C ALA A 575 21.66 -32.80 22.88
N HIS A 576 21.39 -33.09 21.61
CA HIS A 576 22.38 -33.27 20.53
C HIS A 576 22.32 -32.20 19.43
N LEU A 577 21.37 -31.25 19.51
CA LEU A 577 21.14 -30.15 18.57
C LEU A 577 21.29 -28.75 19.20
N SER A 578 21.20 -28.66 20.53
CA SER A 578 21.31 -27.43 21.30
C SER A 578 21.93 -27.73 22.68
N LYS A 579 22.95 -26.93 23.03
CA LYS A 579 23.63 -26.96 24.32
C LYS A 579 24.17 -25.55 24.63
N PRO A 580 23.31 -24.61 25.06
CA PRO A 580 23.66 -23.20 25.26
C PRO A 580 24.86 -23.03 26.21
N GLY A 581 25.78 -22.13 25.85
CA GLY A 581 27.04 -21.92 26.56
C GLY A 581 26.85 -21.27 27.93
N ALA A 582 27.50 -21.84 28.95
CA ALA A 582 27.52 -21.25 30.29
C ALA A 582 28.22 -19.88 30.26
N GLY A 583 27.47 -18.81 30.53
CA GLY A 583 27.96 -17.42 30.46
C GLY A 583 27.88 -16.75 29.08
N VAL A 584 27.38 -17.44 28.05
CA VAL A 584 27.01 -16.84 26.74
C VAL A 584 25.65 -16.15 26.82
N HIS A 585 24.78 -16.66 27.69
CA HIS A 585 23.37 -16.30 27.76
C HIS A 585 22.98 -15.59 29.05
N GLY A 586 22.04 -14.65 28.91
CA GLY A 586 21.42 -13.94 30.03
C GLY A 586 20.31 -14.74 30.69
N THR A 587 20.05 -14.48 31.98
CA THR A 587 18.97 -15.11 32.76
C THR A 587 18.07 -14.11 33.48
N GLN A 588 18.31 -12.80 33.30
CA GLN A 588 17.64 -11.72 34.04
C GLN A 588 17.19 -10.56 33.14
N GLY A 589 17.58 -10.55 31.85
CA GLY A 589 17.21 -9.49 30.92
C GLY A 589 15.73 -9.56 30.49
N LYS A 590 15.23 -8.46 29.94
CA LYS A 590 13.80 -8.29 29.64
C LYS A 590 13.35 -8.90 28.31
N VAL A 591 14.27 -9.19 27.39
CA VAL A 591 13.94 -9.91 26.15
C VAL A 591 13.93 -11.41 26.44
N LYS A 592 12.76 -12.05 26.45
CA LYS A 592 12.68 -13.52 26.55
C LYS A 592 13.13 -14.14 25.23
N VAL A 593 14.08 -15.06 25.32
CA VAL A 593 14.63 -15.82 24.20
C VAL A 593 14.49 -17.29 24.52
N GLY A 594 14.12 -18.14 23.56
CA GLY A 594 13.97 -19.56 23.82
C GLY A 594 13.90 -20.40 22.54
N LEU A 595 13.94 -21.71 22.74
CA LEU A 595 13.65 -22.71 21.71
C LEU A 595 12.21 -23.22 21.88
N PRO A 596 11.57 -23.74 20.81
CA PRO A 596 10.26 -24.37 20.90
C PRO A 596 10.25 -25.53 21.91
N PRO A 597 9.15 -25.80 22.63
CA PRO A 597 9.12 -26.77 23.73
C PRO A 597 9.42 -28.22 23.31
N GLN A 598 9.23 -28.52 22.03
CA GLN A 598 9.50 -29.79 21.34
C GLN A 598 9.81 -29.47 19.87
N LEU A 599 10.24 -30.45 19.07
CA LEU A 599 10.43 -30.28 17.63
C LEU A 599 9.11 -30.45 16.84
N GLU A 600 9.00 -29.75 15.71
CA GLU A 600 8.00 -30.05 14.67
C GLU A 600 8.39 -31.34 13.90
N LYS A 601 7.37 -32.07 13.45
CA LYS A 601 7.55 -33.33 12.70
C LYS A 601 8.40 -33.13 11.44
N GLY A 602 9.43 -33.97 11.24
CA GLY A 602 10.32 -33.90 10.10
C GLY A 602 11.52 -32.95 10.26
N VAL A 603 11.59 -32.18 11.36
CA VAL A 603 12.74 -31.29 11.63
C VAL A 603 14.00 -32.09 12.00
N LEU A 604 13.87 -33.07 12.90
CA LEU A 604 15.00 -33.90 13.32
C LEU A 604 15.55 -34.72 12.14
N GLU A 605 14.66 -35.34 11.38
CA GLU A 605 14.97 -36.12 10.19
C GLU A 605 15.61 -35.24 9.10
N GLY A 606 15.08 -34.02 8.91
CA GLY A 606 15.62 -33.05 7.96
C GLY A 606 17.02 -32.53 8.33
N MET A 607 17.26 -32.26 9.62
CA MET A 607 18.59 -31.88 10.11
C MET A 607 19.58 -33.03 9.98
N GLN A 608 19.22 -34.22 10.49
CA GLN A 608 20.10 -35.39 10.47
C GLN A 608 20.47 -35.80 9.04
N ALA A 609 19.53 -35.71 8.09
CA ALA A 609 19.80 -35.96 6.67
C ALA A 609 20.93 -35.08 6.09
N LEU A 610 21.08 -33.83 6.54
CA LEU A 610 22.18 -32.97 6.10
C LEU A 610 23.47 -33.20 6.89
N VAL A 611 23.37 -33.56 8.18
CA VAL A 611 24.53 -33.95 9.00
C VAL A 611 25.19 -35.23 8.47
N ASP A 612 24.39 -36.23 8.11
CA ASP A 612 24.84 -37.47 7.47
C ASP A 612 25.43 -37.22 6.07
N ALA A 613 25.02 -36.14 5.40
CA ALA A 613 25.60 -35.66 4.14
C ALA A 613 26.89 -34.82 4.34
N GLY A 614 27.35 -34.63 5.58
CA GLY A 614 28.63 -34.01 5.92
C GLY A 614 28.56 -32.63 6.59
N GLU A 615 27.36 -32.08 6.85
CA GLU A 615 27.24 -30.82 7.59
C GLU A 615 27.55 -30.99 9.08
N LYS A 616 28.13 -29.95 9.69
CA LYS A 616 28.44 -29.94 11.13
C LYS A 616 27.26 -29.38 11.92
N VAL A 617 26.93 -29.98 13.06
CA VAL A 617 26.01 -29.40 14.04
C VAL A 617 26.71 -28.29 14.83
N ASN A 618 26.06 -27.15 15.00
CA ASN A 618 26.40 -26.12 15.97
C ASN A 618 25.40 -26.19 17.13
N LEU A 619 25.89 -26.35 18.36
CA LEU A 619 25.07 -26.49 19.56
C LEU A 619 24.70 -25.14 20.21
N ASP A 620 25.36 -24.05 19.81
CA ASP A 620 25.09 -22.69 20.29
C ASP A 620 25.51 -21.65 19.22
N PRO A 621 24.63 -21.31 18.26
CA PRO A 621 24.91 -20.28 17.24
C PRO A 621 24.96 -18.85 17.81
N ASN A 622 24.80 -18.70 19.14
CA ASN A 622 24.92 -17.45 19.87
C ASN A 622 26.23 -17.34 20.68
N SER A 623 27.09 -18.36 20.62
CA SER A 623 28.39 -18.43 21.31
C SER A 623 29.44 -17.41 20.82
N GLY A 624 29.25 -16.83 19.64
CA GLY A 624 30.21 -16.00 18.91
C GLY A 624 30.80 -16.70 17.68
N ASP A 625 30.62 -18.02 17.56
CA ASP A 625 30.78 -18.75 16.30
C ASP A 625 29.39 -19.24 15.82
N PRO A 626 28.83 -18.63 14.76
CA PRO A 626 27.53 -19.02 14.21
C PRO A 626 27.62 -20.20 13.25
N ILE A 627 28.82 -20.68 12.88
CA ILE A 627 29.01 -21.63 11.78
C ILE A 627 28.46 -23.02 12.10
N GLY A 628 27.71 -23.60 11.17
CA GLY A 628 27.13 -24.94 11.26
C GLY A 628 25.61 -24.95 11.49
N MET A 629 25.05 -26.15 11.48
CA MET A 629 23.63 -26.46 11.51
C MET A 629 23.06 -26.46 12.93
N SER A 630 22.02 -25.67 13.19
CA SER A 630 21.38 -25.53 14.50
C SER A 630 19.85 -25.37 14.38
N VAL A 631 19.13 -25.61 15.49
CA VAL A 631 17.76 -25.10 15.64
C VAL A 631 17.87 -23.68 16.16
N PHE A 632 17.25 -22.73 15.48
CA PHE A 632 17.42 -21.32 15.83
C PHE A 632 16.57 -20.96 17.06
N PRO A 633 17.08 -20.17 18.02
CA PRO A 633 16.27 -19.62 19.10
C PRO A 633 15.54 -18.33 18.65
N TYR A 634 14.47 -17.99 19.36
CA TYR A 634 13.57 -16.86 19.03
C TYR A 634 13.30 -15.95 20.21
N SER A 635 12.90 -14.71 19.96
CA SER A 635 12.34 -13.80 20.97
C SER A 635 10.90 -14.17 21.37
N TYR A 636 10.70 -15.42 21.79
CA TYR A 636 9.47 -15.98 22.32
C TYR A 636 9.78 -16.69 23.65
N GLY A 637 8.85 -16.62 24.59
CA GLY A 637 8.90 -17.34 25.86
C GLY A 637 7.57 -18.04 26.15
N LYS A 638 7.40 -18.55 27.38
CA LYS A 638 6.17 -19.26 27.80
C LYS A 638 4.90 -18.41 27.69
N ASP A 639 5.03 -17.08 27.83
CA ASP A 639 3.93 -16.12 27.72
C ASP A 639 3.58 -15.72 26.27
N GLY A 640 4.37 -16.13 25.27
CA GLY A 640 4.22 -15.72 23.86
C GLY A 640 5.36 -14.86 23.31
N ARG A 641 5.07 -14.00 22.33
CA ARG A 641 6.08 -13.15 21.65
C ARG A 641 6.60 -12.05 22.58
N THR A 642 7.92 -11.94 22.69
CA THR A 642 8.56 -10.76 23.29
C THR A 642 8.94 -9.73 22.23
N THR A 643 8.10 -8.70 22.08
CA THR A 643 8.46 -7.49 21.33
C THR A 643 9.23 -6.51 22.22
N SER A 644 9.94 -5.54 21.64
CA SER A 644 10.67 -4.53 22.42
C SER A 644 9.75 -3.67 23.30
N ALA A 645 8.54 -3.37 22.83
CA ALA A 645 7.55 -2.66 23.64
C ALA A 645 7.04 -3.50 24.83
N VAL A 646 6.80 -4.80 24.63
CA VAL A 646 6.38 -5.72 25.70
C VAL A 646 7.48 -5.90 26.75
N ALA A 647 8.74 -6.06 26.32
CA ALA A 647 9.89 -6.17 27.21
C ALA A 647 10.13 -4.92 28.06
N HIS A 648 10.09 -3.73 27.44
CA HIS A 648 10.67 -2.51 27.99
C HIS A 648 9.65 -1.42 28.37
N LEU A 649 8.48 -1.35 27.74
CA LEU A 649 7.51 -0.26 27.95
C LEU A 649 6.22 -0.67 28.67
N LYS A 650 5.93 -1.98 28.78
CA LYS A 650 4.73 -2.51 29.44
C LYS A 650 4.55 -2.00 30.89
N ASP A 651 5.65 -1.97 31.65
CA ASP A 651 5.68 -1.61 33.08
C ASP A 651 6.34 -0.23 33.28
N ALA A 652 6.08 0.72 32.37
CA ALA A 652 6.61 2.08 32.44
C ALA A 652 6.07 2.85 33.65
N GLY A 653 6.96 3.52 34.40
CA GLY A 653 6.56 4.45 35.46
C GLY A 653 6.17 5.83 34.91
N ASP A 654 5.58 6.69 35.75
CA ASP A 654 5.06 8.02 35.36
C ASP A 654 6.11 8.93 34.70
N ASN A 655 7.40 8.69 34.93
CA ASN A 655 8.51 9.39 34.31
C ASN A 655 8.88 8.88 32.91
N LEU A 656 8.13 7.93 32.34
CA LEU A 656 8.25 7.40 30.97
C LEU A 656 6.89 7.46 30.28
N LYS A 657 6.53 8.63 29.76
CA LYS A 657 5.27 8.80 29.02
C LYS A 657 5.42 8.20 27.61
N VAL A 658 4.32 7.77 26.98
CA VAL A 658 4.32 7.24 25.60
C VAL A 658 3.30 7.96 24.72
N TRP A 659 3.69 8.30 23.50
CA TRP A 659 3.04 9.24 22.58
C TRP A 659 2.91 8.63 21.17
N THR A 660 1.86 7.83 20.92
CA THR A 660 1.60 7.13 19.63
C THR A 660 0.88 7.98 18.59
N ASP A 661 0.74 7.43 17.38
CA ASP A 661 0.11 8.01 16.20
C ASP A 661 0.80 9.33 15.83
N ALA A 662 2.11 9.16 15.63
CA ALA A 662 3.07 10.14 16.07
C ALA A 662 4.29 10.37 15.16
N SER A 663 4.11 10.63 13.87
CA SER A 663 5.22 10.90 12.95
C SER A 663 5.93 12.24 13.23
N MET A 664 7.26 12.21 13.31
CA MET A 664 8.10 13.43 13.32
C MET A 664 7.95 14.21 12.00
N SER A 665 8.20 15.52 12.02
CA SER A 665 8.31 16.32 10.79
C SER A 665 9.52 17.25 10.76
N THR A 666 9.89 17.88 11.88
CA THR A 666 10.84 19.00 11.86
C THR A 666 11.60 19.14 13.18
N PHE A 667 12.89 19.45 13.17
CA PHE A 667 13.63 19.80 14.39
C PHE A 667 13.34 21.24 14.84
N LEU A 668 13.24 21.44 16.15
CA LEU A 668 13.20 22.76 16.78
C LEU A 668 14.62 23.17 17.14
N TRP A 669 15.13 24.20 16.48
CA TRP A 669 16.47 24.73 16.73
C TRP A 669 16.45 25.87 17.77
N THR A 670 17.58 26.10 18.43
CA THR A 670 17.87 27.32 19.21
C THR A 670 17.88 28.56 18.32
N GLU A 671 17.89 29.76 18.92
CA GLU A 671 17.76 31.03 18.17
C GLU A 671 19.05 31.40 17.42
N ASP A 672 20.20 31.02 17.97
CA ASP A 672 21.52 30.96 17.32
C ASP A 672 21.57 29.92 16.17
N GLY A 673 20.71 28.89 16.19
CA GLY A 673 20.71 27.79 15.23
C GLY A 673 21.75 26.69 15.47
N GLU A 674 22.53 26.74 16.55
CA GLU A 674 23.64 25.81 16.81
C GLU A 674 23.21 24.47 17.42
N ARG A 675 22.01 24.39 17.99
CA ARG A 675 21.54 23.23 18.76
C ARG A 675 20.10 22.83 18.44
N VAL A 676 19.88 21.53 18.31
CA VAL A 676 18.54 20.93 18.33
C VAL A 676 18.01 20.96 19.78
N ARG A 677 16.93 21.68 19.98
CA ARG A 677 16.14 21.79 21.21
C ARG A 677 14.72 21.24 21.04
N GLY A 678 14.57 20.11 20.34
CA GLY A 678 13.31 19.36 20.25
C GLY A 678 12.80 19.08 18.84
N VAL A 679 11.51 18.75 18.73
CA VAL A 679 10.81 18.32 17.51
C VAL A 679 9.42 18.95 17.37
N VAL A 680 9.01 19.13 16.11
CA VAL A 680 7.64 19.31 15.63
C VAL A 680 7.25 18.07 14.84
N THR A 681 5.96 17.78 14.81
CA THR A 681 5.37 16.56 14.25
C THR A 681 4.15 16.90 13.39
N ALA A 682 3.82 16.07 12.39
CA ALA A 682 2.92 16.39 11.25
C ALA A 682 1.73 17.35 11.52
N ASP A 683 0.71 16.96 12.30
CA ASP A 683 -0.42 17.81 12.75
C ASP A 683 -0.09 18.88 13.84
N GLY A 684 1.15 19.40 13.87
CA GLY A 684 1.57 20.58 14.64
C GLY A 684 1.97 20.41 16.13
N ARG A 685 1.93 19.20 16.73
CA ARG A 685 2.32 18.99 18.14
C ARG A 685 3.84 19.17 18.33
N LYS A 686 4.29 19.67 19.49
CA LYS A 686 5.70 20.04 19.77
C LYS A 686 6.23 19.46 21.08
N ALA A 687 7.47 19.00 21.03
CA ALA A 687 8.31 18.70 22.20
C ALA A 687 9.61 19.51 22.10
N TYR A 688 10.07 20.14 23.17
CA TYR A 688 11.38 20.85 23.20
C TYR A 688 12.52 19.91 23.65
N ALA A 689 13.76 20.37 23.87
CA ALA A 689 14.87 19.57 24.40
C ALA A 689 15.92 20.33 25.25
N THR A 690 15.94 20.05 26.56
CA THR A 690 16.91 20.59 27.54
C THR A 690 18.19 19.75 27.64
N LYS A 691 18.11 18.42 27.57
CA LYS A 691 19.28 17.52 27.42
C LYS A 691 19.58 17.23 25.95
N GLU A 692 18.80 16.38 25.29
CA GLU A 692 19.06 15.93 23.92
C GLU A 692 17.81 15.37 23.22
N VAL A 693 17.84 15.32 21.89
CA VAL A 693 16.96 14.50 21.06
C VAL A 693 17.76 13.27 20.58
N VAL A 694 17.14 12.09 20.60
CA VAL A 694 17.75 10.84 20.10
C VAL A 694 16.82 10.24 19.06
N LEU A 695 17.29 10.10 17.81
CA LEU A 695 16.56 9.37 16.77
C LEU A 695 16.72 7.86 16.95
N CYS A 696 15.61 7.14 16.87
CA CYS A 696 15.53 5.67 16.94
C CYS A 696 14.60 5.10 15.86
N ALA A 697 14.51 5.77 14.70
CA ALA A 697 13.56 5.47 13.62
C ALA A 697 14.06 4.40 12.61
N GLY A 698 15.31 3.94 12.76
CA GLY A 698 15.88 2.87 11.93
C GLY A 698 16.50 3.36 10.63
N ALA A 699 17.19 2.45 9.93
CA ALA A 699 18.01 2.73 8.74
C ALA A 699 17.28 3.30 7.50
N ILE A 700 15.96 3.47 7.54
CA ILE A 700 15.19 4.13 6.47
C ILE A 700 14.67 5.51 6.91
N ASP A 701 14.09 5.62 8.13
CA ASP A 701 13.51 6.88 8.58
C ASP A 701 14.50 7.80 9.31
N SER A 702 15.50 7.28 10.04
CA SER A 702 16.54 8.12 10.67
C SER A 702 17.34 8.97 9.66
N PRO A 703 17.88 8.44 8.54
CA PRO A 703 18.53 9.29 7.52
C PRO A 703 17.53 10.26 6.86
N ARG A 704 16.31 9.81 6.55
CA ARG A 704 15.24 10.63 5.96
C ARG A 704 14.87 11.83 6.84
N LEU A 705 14.78 11.64 8.15
CA LEU A 705 14.47 12.70 9.13
C LEU A 705 15.61 13.71 9.27
N LEU A 706 16.87 13.27 9.20
CA LEU A 706 18.03 14.17 9.11
C LEU A 706 18.00 14.97 7.80
N LEU A 707 17.85 14.29 6.67
CA LEU A 707 17.84 14.89 5.32
C LEU A 707 16.76 15.96 5.19
N VAL A 708 15.50 15.66 5.52
CA VAL A 708 14.39 16.63 5.36
C VAL A 708 14.51 17.84 6.30
N ASN A 709 15.38 17.76 7.31
CA ASN A 709 15.75 18.86 8.20
C ASN A 709 17.06 19.57 7.83
N GLY A 710 17.64 19.26 6.66
CA GLY A 710 18.82 19.92 6.14
C GLY A 710 20.14 19.38 6.70
N ILE A 711 20.17 18.19 7.29
CA ILE A 711 21.39 17.51 7.76
C ILE A 711 21.69 16.38 6.78
N GLY A 712 22.72 16.53 5.95
CA GLY A 712 23.07 15.54 4.93
C GLY A 712 23.85 16.11 3.74
N PRO A 713 23.94 15.40 2.60
CA PRO A 713 24.76 15.82 1.46
C PRO A 713 24.20 17.09 0.81
N LYS A 714 24.94 18.20 0.88
CA LYS A 714 24.48 19.53 0.44
C LYS A 714 23.85 19.54 -0.95
N ALA A 715 24.53 18.97 -1.95
CA ALA A 715 24.06 19.01 -3.34
C ALA A 715 22.73 18.28 -3.56
N GLU A 716 22.47 17.20 -2.81
CA GLU A 716 21.21 16.44 -2.90
C GLU A 716 20.08 17.22 -2.22
N LEU A 717 20.35 17.80 -1.04
CA LEU A 717 19.40 18.64 -0.32
C LEU A 717 18.99 19.88 -1.13
N GLU A 718 19.97 20.59 -1.72
CA GLU A 718 19.73 21.74 -2.60
C GLU A 718 18.91 21.34 -3.85
N SER A 719 19.11 20.12 -4.40
CA SER A 719 18.37 19.64 -5.58
C SER A 719 16.87 19.44 -5.35
N VAL A 720 16.45 19.09 -4.12
CA VAL A 720 15.04 18.94 -3.73
C VAL A 720 14.48 20.17 -3.00
N GLY A 721 15.25 21.26 -2.92
CA GLY A 721 14.83 22.53 -2.31
C GLY A 721 14.86 22.56 -0.78
N VAL A 722 15.58 21.65 -0.13
CA VAL A 722 15.77 21.66 1.33
C VAL A 722 16.92 22.61 1.71
N THR A 723 16.66 23.54 2.62
CA THR A 723 17.67 24.45 3.16
C THR A 723 18.68 23.69 4.01
N VAL A 724 19.93 23.62 3.54
CA VAL A 724 21.02 22.93 4.25
C VAL A 724 21.32 23.64 5.58
N LYS A 725 21.30 22.86 6.66
CA LYS A 725 21.71 23.22 8.02
C LYS A 725 23.12 22.73 8.33
N LYS A 726 23.42 21.49 7.92
CA LYS A 726 24.72 20.86 8.10
C LYS A 726 25.00 19.98 6.87
N ASP A 727 26.07 20.31 6.15
CA ASP A 727 26.61 19.40 5.14
C ASP A 727 27.27 18.20 5.85
N LEU A 728 26.78 17.00 5.54
CA LEU A 728 27.20 15.74 6.16
C LEU A 728 27.01 14.60 5.13
N PRO A 729 28.00 14.39 4.23
CA PRO A 729 27.79 13.64 2.99
C PRO A 729 27.55 12.14 3.14
N GLY A 730 27.80 11.56 4.32
CA GLY A 730 27.46 10.17 4.62
C GLY A 730 25.97 9.90 4.87
N VAL A 731 25.15 10.92 5.19
CA VAL A 731 23.74 10.69 5.58
C VAL A 731 22.95 10.13 4.41
N GLY A 732 22.35 8.95 4.62
CA GLY A 732 21.61 8.21 3.60
C GLY A 732 22.50 7.43 2.62
N LYS A 733 23.83 7.34 2.85
CA LYS A 733 24.75 6.47 2.09
C LYS A 733 24.95 5.14 2.80
N HIS A 734 25.78 4.25 2.27
CA HIS A 734 26.14 2.98 2.91
C HIS A 734 24.93 2.16 3.43
N LEU A 735 23.82 2.14 2.68
CA LEU A 735 22.69 1.27 3.04
C LEU A 735 23.10 -0.17 2.78
N GLN A 736 23.40 -0.89 3.85
CA GLN A 736 23.76 -2.31 3.81
C GLN A 736 22.56 -3.15 4.26
N ASP A 737 22.29 -4.26 3.58
CA ASP A 737 21.22 -5.20 3.92
C ASP A 737 21.56 -6.60 3.41
N HIS A 738 21.15 -7.64 4.15
CA HIS A 738 21.21 -9.01 3.67
C HIS A 738 20.14 -9.24 2.59
N MET A 739 20.42 -10.17 1.67
CA MET A 739 19.50 -10.53 0.59
C MET A 739 19.22 -12.03 0.60
N LEU A 740 17.97 -12.44 0.37
CA LEU A 740 17.52 -13.83 0.37
C LEU A 740 16.88 -14.27 -0.96
N ALA A 741 16.69 -15.59 -1.11
CA ALA A 741 15.77 -16.18 -2.08
C ALA A 741 15.04 -17.39 -1.46
N PHE A 742 13.70 -17.38 -1.54
CA PHE A 742 12.83 -18.48 -1.07
C PHE A 742 12.73 -19.59 -2.11
N MET A 743 12.93 -20.84 -1.68
CA MET A 743 12.83 -22.05 -2.50
C MET A 743 11.93 -23.07 -1.81
N SER A 744 11.04 -23.73 -2.55
CA SER A 744 10.03 -24.62 -1.99
C SER A 744 9.74 -25.83 -2.87
N VAL A 745 9.51 -26.96 -2.22
CA VAL A 745 9.10 -28.24 -2.82
C VAL A 745 7.86 -28.77 -2.13
N GLU A 746 7.02 -29.46 -2.89
CA GLU A 746 5.96 -30.29 -2.35
C GLU A 746 6.53 -31.65 -1.94
N VAL A 747 6.12 -32.14 -0.78
CA VAL A 747 6.62 -33.37 -0.17
C VAL A 747 5.48 -34.27 0.27
N ASP A 748 5.78 -35.55 0.48
CA ASP A 748 4.84 -36.49 1.12
C ASP A 748 4.40 -36.00 2.52
N GLY A 749 3.11 -36.05 2.83
CA GLY A 749 2.59 -35.74 4.18
C GLY A 749 3.09 -36.70 5.26
N ALA A 750 3.67 -37.85 4.88
CA ALA A 750 4.45 -38.68 5.78
C ALA A 750 5.64 -37.92 6.39
N LEU A 751 6.28 -37.00 5.67
CA LEU A 751 7.48 -36.29 6.12
C LEU A 751 7.17 -35.20 7.18
N ASN A 752 6.20 -34.32 6.91
CA ASN A 752 5.71 -33.34 7.88
C ASN A 752 4.19 -33.12 7.72
N ASP A 753 3.52 -32.64 8.76
CA ASP A 753 2.06 -32.51 8.86
C ASP A 753 1.56 -31.05 8.74
N ARG A 754 2.44 -30.10 8.41
CA ARG A 754 2.13 -28.66 8.42
C ARG A 754 0.96 -28.27 7.53
N TRP A 755 0.91 -28.75 6.28
CA TRP A 755 -0.23 -28.48 5.40
C TRP A 755 -1.54 -29.12 5.89
N ALA A 756 -1.48 -30.30 6.49
CA ALA A 756 -2.65 -30.95 7.08
C ALA A 756 -3.19 -30.19 8.30
N PHE A 757 -2.32 -29.53 9.07
CA PHE A 757 -2.72 -28.61 10.13
C PHE A 757 -3.28 -27.28 9.58
N GLU A 758 -2.58 -26.66 8.63
CA GLU A 758 -2.94 -25.35 8.06
C GLU A 758 -4.25 -25.35 7.24
N SER A 759 -4.59 -26.49 6.61
CA SER A 759 -5.80 -26.63 5.78
C SER A 759 -7.04 -27.10 6.54
N ASP A 760 -6.90 -27.64 7.76
CA ASP A 760 -8.03 -28.01 8.62
C ASP A 760 -8.44 -26.83 9.53
N THR A 761 -9.54 -26.17 9.16
CA THR A 761 -10.09 -25.04 9.92
C THR A 761 -10.44 -25.39 11.37
N LYS A 762 -10.83 -26.64 11.65
CA LYS A 762 -11.17 -27.10 12.99
C LYS A 762 -9.92 -27.27 13.85
N LEU A 763 -8.82 -27.79 13.29
CA LEU A 763 -7.53 -27.84 14.02
C LEU A 763 -6.98 -26.43 14.29
N MET A 764 -7.15 -25.51 13.34
CA MET A 764 -6.80 -24.09 13.52
C MET A 764 -7.64 -23.41 14.60
N ASP A 765 -8.97 -23.63 14.63
CA ASP A 765 -9.87 -23.10 15.67
C ASP A 765 -9.57 -23.71 17.06
N GLU A 766 -9.31 -25.01 17.15
CA GLU A 766 -8.93 -25.68 18.41
C GLU A 766 -7.57 -25.20 18.93
N ALA A 767 -6.60 -24.99 18.05
CA ALA A 767 -5.30 -24.42 18.40
C ALA A 767 -5.39 -22.95 18.86
N ALA A 768 -6.22 -22.14 18.21
CA ALA A 768 -6.51 -20.78 18.63
C ALA A 768 -7.18 -20.74 20.02
N ALA A 769 -8.17 -21.61 20.26
CA ALA A 769 -8.86 -21.70 21.54
C ALA A 769 -7.93 -22.10 22.70
N LEU A 770 -6.99 -23.03 22.48
CA LEU A 770 -5.98 -23.38 23.46
C LEU A 770 -4.98 -22.24 23.72
N TRP A 771 -4.51 -21.58 22.66
CA TRP A 771 -3.59 -20.43 22.79
C TRP A 771 -4.19 -19.28 23.61
N GLN A 772 -5.48 -19.00 23.42
CA GLN A 772 -6.19 -17.97 24.19
C GLN A 772 -6.51 -18.38 25.63
N LYS A 773 -6.69 -19.68 25.88
CA LYS A 773 -7.01 -20.21 27.21
C LYS A 773 -5.80 -20.22 28.15
N ASP A 774 -4.67 -20.74 27.69
CA ASP A 774 -3.49 -20.99 28.54
C ASP A 774 -2.14 -21.03 27.79
N LYS A 775 -2.06 -20.45 26.58
CA LYS A 775 -0.85 -20.41 25.73
C LYS A 775 -0.32 -21.81 25.33
N THR A 776 -1.18 -22.82 25.35
CA THR A 776 -0.85 -24.19 24.90
C THR A 776 -1.43 -24.49 23.51
N GLY A 777 -1.33 -25.76 23.07
CA GLY A 777 -1.84 -26.23 21.79
C GLY A 777 -0.91 -25.94 20.61
N ALA A 778 -1.34 -26.31 19.41
CA ALA A 778 -0.47 -26.31 18.22
C ALA A 778 0.08 -24.92 17.85
N PHE A 779 -0.61 -23.82 18.21
CA PHE A 779 -0.12 -22.46 17.96
C PHE A 779 1.16 -22.09 18.73
N ALA A 780 1.48 -22.83 19.80
CA ALA A 780 2.75 -22.72 20.53
C ALA A 780 3.95 -23.37 19.81
N LEU A 781 3.71 -24.20 18.77
CA LEU A 781 4.71 -25.08 18.15
C LEU A 781 4.76 -24.99 16.62
N GLN A 782 3.62 -24.91 15.95
CA GLN A 782 3.55 -24.87 14.48
C GLN A 782 4.24 -23.62 13.93
N GLN A 783 4.95 -23.77 12.81
CA GLN A 783 5.82 -22.74 12.21
C GLN A 783 6.99 -22.27 13.12
N SER A 784 7.22 -22.92 14.26
CA SER A 784 8.11 -22.38 15.30
C SER A 784 9.54 -22.91 15.22
N CYS A 785 9.76 -24.12 14.69
CA CYS A 785 11.04 -24.80 14.65
C CYS A 785 11.82 -24.51 13.36
N LEU A 786 12.20 -23.25 13.12
CA LEU A 786 13.17 -22.95 12.07
C LEU A 786 14.52 -23.54 12.45
N TRP A 787 15.15 -24.17 11.47
CA TRP A 787 16.46 -24.78 11.58
C TRP A 787 17.25 -24.46 10.33
N GLY A 788 18.55 -24.39 10.45
CA GLY A 788 19.38 -23.76 9.45
C GLY A 788 20.83 -23.71 9.89
N GLY A 789 21.66 -22.94 9.18
CA GLY A 789 23.04 -22.76 9.56
C GLY A 789 23.76 -21.68 8.75
N PHE A 790 24.79 -21.11 9.37
CA PHE A 790 25.73 -20.22 8.71
C PHE A 790 26.88 -21.05 8.16
N LEU A 791 27.21 -20.85 6.89
CA LEU A 791 28.03 -21.80 6.12
C LEU A 791 29.10 -21.06 5.32
N LYS A 792 30.33 -21.59 5.33
CA LYS A 792 31.42 -21.11 4.47
C LYS A 792 31.38 -21.85 3.13
N HIS A 793 31.63 -21.16 2.03
CA HIS A 793 31.73 -21.83 0.72
C HIS A 793 33.12 -22.48 0.57
N PRO A 794 33.24 -23.80 0.32
CA PRO A 794 34.52 -24.52 0.36
C PRO A 794 35.50 -24.08 -0.75
N GLN A 795 35.01 -23.38 -1.79
CA GLN A 795 35.79 -22.88 -2.91
C GLN A 795 35.94 -21.34 -2.92
N LEU A 796 35.55 -20.65 -1.84
CA LEU A 796 35.53 -19.17 -1.74
C LEU A 796 36.80 -18.50 -2.29
N THR A 797 37.98 -18.99 -1.90
CA THR A 797 39.29 -18.43 -2.27
C THR A 797 39.71 -18.72 -3.72
N SER A 798 38.99 -19.57 -4.45
CA SER A 798 39.24 -19.87 -5.86
C SER A 798 38.43 -19.00 -6.83
N PHE A 799 37.47 -18.20 -6.32
CA PHE A 799 36.65 -17.31 -7.14
C PHE A 799 37.43 -16.05 -7.56
N PRO A 800 37.50 -15.72 -8.87
CA PRO A 800 38.06 -14.45 -9.33
C PRO A 800 37.42 -13.23 -8.67
N GLU A 801 36.13 -13.31 -8.38
CA GLU A 801 35.35 -12.24 -7.73
C GLU A 801 35.75 -12.04 -6.27
N PHE A 802 36.23 -13.08 -5.58
CA PHE A 802 36.84 -12.97 -4.24
C PHE A 802 38.27 -12.42 -4.32
N ALA A 803 39.08 -12.94 -5.26
CA ALA A 803 40.46 -12.51 -5.44
C ALA A 803 40.60 -11.02 -5.84
N ALA A 804 39.54 -10.44 -6.40
CA ALA A 804 39.44 -9.01 -6.73
C ALA A 804 39.07 -8.10 -5.54
N LEU A 805 38.65 -8.65 -4.39
CA LEU A 805 38.31 -7.85 -3.20
C LEU A 805 39.55 -7.21 -2.56
N PRO A 806 39.40 -6.11 -1.80
CA PRO A 806 40.47 -5.56 -0.97
C PRO A 806 41.06 -6.62 -0.01
N ALA A 807 42.37 -6.61 0.20
CA ALA A 807 43.07 -7.63 1.00
C ALA A 807 42.54 -7.74 2.44
N ALA A 808 42.11 -6.63 3.06
CA ALA A 808 41.48 -6.63 4.38
C ALA A 808 40.12 -7.36 4.37
N THR A 809 39.31 -7.14 3.33
CA THR A 809 38.04 -7.85 3.11
C THR A 809 38.27 -9.35 2.92
N GLN A 810 39.27 -9.73 2.10
CA GLN A 810 39.64 -11.14 1.92
C GLN A 810 40.04 -11.79 3.25
N GLN A 811 40.88 -11.13 4.06
CA GLN A 811 41.30 -11.61 5.38
C GLN A 811 40.11 -11.78 6.35
N PHE A 812 39.19 -10.82 6.37
CA PHE A 812 37.98 -10.89 7.19
C PHE A 812 37.08 -12.08 6.78
N LEU A 813 36.76 -12.20 5.49
CA LEU A 813 35.94 -13.29 4.95
C LEU A 813 36.57 -14.69 5.12
N MET A 814 37.88 -14.78 5.30
CA MET A 814 38.58 -16.06 5.55
C MET A 814 38.56 -16.49 7.02
N LYS A 815 38.27 -15.61 7.99
CA LYS A 815 38.19 -15.97 9.42
C LYS A 815 37.20 -17.12 9.65
N GLU A 816 37.49 -18.01 10.60
CA GLU A 816 36.75 -19.27 10.75
C GLU A 816 35.27 -19.07 11.09
N ASP A 817 34.93 -18.06 11.90
CA ASP A 817 33.57 -17.74 12.36
C ASP A 817 32.74 -16.91 11.37
N VAL A 818 33.35 -16.33 10.32
CA VAL A 818 32.67 -15.44 9.37
C VAL A 818 32.04 -16.25 8.21
N PRO A 819 30.71 -16.27 8.03
CA PRO A 819 30.08 -17.10 6.99
C PRO A 819 30.16 -16.51 5.58
N THR A 820 29.90 -17.37 4.60
CA THR A 820 29.70 -16.98 3.20
C THR A 820 28.23 -16.88 2.84
N TYR A 821 27.38 -17.75 3.38
CA TYR A 821 25.93 -17.72 3.20
C TYR A 821 25.21 -18.29 4.42
N GLU A 822 23.94 -17.93 4.59
CA GLU A 822 23.03 -18.57 5.55
C GLU A 822 22.06 -19.49 4.78
N PHE A 823 21.60 -20.53 5.48
CA PHE A 823 20.55 -21.43 5.07
C PHE A 823 19.50 -21.50 6.17
N ILE A 824 18.21 -21.34 5.85
CA ILE A 824 17.09 -21.67 6.74
C ILE A 824 16.15 -22.65 6.04
N ASN A 825 15.57 -23.57 6.79
CA ASN A 825 14.47 -24.44 6.37
C ASN A 825 13.28 -24.32 7.33
N ASN A 826 12.20 -25.05 7.05
CA ASN A 826 10.94 -25.02 7.80
C ASN A 826 10.24 -23.64 7.74
N CYS A 827 10.40 -22.87 6.66
CA CYS A 827 9.64 -21.64 6.40
C CYS A 827 8.22 -21.91 5.86
N ILE A 828 7.36 -20.90 5.71
CA ILE A 828 5.98 -21.01 5.16
C ILE A 828 5.92 -21.52 3.71
N ALA A 829 4.76 -22.02 3.28
CA ALA A 829 4.49 -22.40 1.89
C ALA A 829 4.80 -21.23 0.92
N TRP A 830 5.55 -21.50 -0.15
CA TRP A 830 6.00 -20.47 -1.09
C TRP A 830 5.93 -20.94 -2.56
N PRO A 831 5.43 -20.12 -3.51
CA PRO A 831 4.96 -18.74 -3.32
C PRO A 831 3.60 -18.67 -2.60
N PRO A 832 3.20 -17.51 -2.05
CA PRO A 832 1.93 -17.36 -1.36
C PRO A 832 0.74 -17.74 -2.25
N GLY A 833 -0.19 -18.55 -1.72
CA GLY A 833 -1.34 -19.07 -2.45
C GLY A 833 -1.08 -20.36 -3.26
N VAL A 834 0.12 -20.93 -3.19
CA VAL A 834 0.42 -22.25 -3.77
C VAL A 834 -0.57 -23.32 -3.28
N GLN A 835 -0.92 -24.25 -4.17
CA GLN A 835 -1.87 -25.34 -3.89
C GLN A 835 -1.11 -26.66 -3.78
N ILE A 836 -1.19 -27.29 -2.61
CA ILE A 836 -0.60 -28.59 -2.30
C ILE A 836 -1.65 -29.68 -2.55
N GLU A 837 -1.25 -30.83 -3.09
CA GLU A 837 -2.18 -31.95 -3.34
C GLU A 837 -2.64 -32.63 -2.03
N GLU A 838 -3.83 -33.23 -2.03
CA GLU A 838 -4.40 -33.89 -0.85
C GLU A 838 -3.51 -35.05 -0.38
N GLY A 839 -3.12 -35.02 0.90
CA GLY A 839 -2.17 -35.97 1.50
C GLY A 839 -0.68 -35.59 1.35
N ASN A 840 -0.35 -34.56 0.58
CA ASN A 840 1.00 -33.96 0.55
C ASN A 840 1.12 -32.83 1.59
N SER A 841 2.36 -32.40 1.84
CA SER A 841 2.72 -31.17 2.54
C SER A 841 3.79 -30.43 1.75
N TYR A 842 4.42 -29.40 2.33
CA TYR A 842 5.49 -28.64 1.68
C TYR A 842 6.77 -28.60 2.53
N MET A 843 7.89 -28.25 1.90
CA MET A 843 9.13 -27.86 2.57
C MET A 843 9.68 -26.61 1.88
N THR A 844 9.76 -25.50 2.62
CA THR A 844 10.33 -24.24 2.14
C THR A 844 11.62 -23.92 2.88
N CYS A 845 12.65 -23.66 2.10
CA CYS A 845 13.94 -23.19 2.53
C CYS A 845 14.27 -21.81 1.95
N ILE A 846 15.31 -21.18 2.48
CA ILE A 846 15.81 -19.88 2.09
C ILE A 846 17.34 -19.95 2.06
N ALA A 847 17.94 -19.42 1.00
CA ALA A 847 19.37 -19.11 0.95
C ALA A 847 19.57 -17.59 1.10
N PHE A 848 20.60 -17.17 1.84
CA PHE A 848 20.90 -15.75 2.09
C PHE A 848 22.34 -15.42 1.72
N LEU A 849 22.55 -14.28 1.07
CA LEU A 849 23.84 -13.64 0.91
C LEU A 849 24.29 -13.02 2.23
N MET A 850 25.42 -13.48 2.75
CA MET A 850 26.09 -12.93 3.94
C MET A 850 27.33 -12.15 3.53
N ASN A 851 27.71 -11.13 4.31
CA ASN A 851 28.80 -10.20 3.99
C ASN A 851 28.72 -9.57 2.58
N PRO A 852 27.59 -8.93 2.20
CA PRO A 852 27.45 -8.20 0.95
C PRO A 852 28.49 -7.08 0.81
N GLN A 853 28.80 -6.72 -0.43
CA GLN A 853 29.76 -5.68 -0.81
C GLN A 853 29.11 -4.59 -1.69
N SER A 854 27.88 -4.81 -2.16
CA SER A 854 27.03 -3.81 -2.80
C SER A 854 26.53 -2.80 -1.77
N GLU A 855 26.45 -1.51 -2.11
CA GLU A 855 25.96 -0.48 -1.17
C GLU A 855 24.79 0.29 -1.76
N GLY A 856 23.70 0.39 -1.00
CA GLY A 856 22.51 1.17 -1.34
C GLY A 856 22.57 2.63 -0.86
N SER A 857 21.43 3.33 -1.00
CA SER A 857 21.21 4.65 -0.39
C SER A 857 19.72 4.94 -0.10
N VAL A 858 19.50 5.86 0.83
CA VAL A 858 18.18 6.43 1.18
C VAL A 858 18.22 7.93 0.93
N THR A 859 17.42 8.42 -0.02
CA THR A 859 17.44 9.84 -0.45
C THR A 859 16.03 10.45 -0.46
N LEU A 860 15.93 11.77 -0.56
CA LEU A 860 14.65 12.48 -0.61
C LEU A 860 14.07 12.52 -2.03
N ARG A 861 12.74 12.45 -2.14
CA ARG A 861 11.99 12.72 -3.38
C ARG A 861 11.58 14.19 -3.50
N SER A 862 11.40 14.85 -2.36
CA SER A 862 10.89 16.22 -2.22
C SER A 862 11.31 16.78 -0.85
N SER A 863 10.97 18.04 -0.59
CA SER A 863 11.10 18.66 0.73
C SER A 863 9.92 18.38 1.69
N ASP A 864 8.96 17.51 1.34
CA ASP A 864 7.79 17.22 2.19
C ASP A 864 8.10 16.09 3.19
N PRO A 865 8.04 16.33 4.51
CA PRO A 865 8.30 15.30 5.53
C PRO A 865 7.23 14.20 5.60
N ASN A 866 6.17 14.26 4.79
CA ASN A 866 5.18 13.18 4.62
C ASN A 866 5.50 12.26 3.43
N ASP A 867 6.38 12.68 2.51
CA ASP A 867 6.78 11.86 1.36
C ASP A 867 7.72 10.71 1.79
N LYS A 868 7.54 9.56 1.14
CA LYS A 868 8.42 8.41 1.33
C LYS A 868 9.77 8.66 0.65
N PRO A 869 10.90 8.21 1.21
CA PRO A 869 12.20 8.37 0.58
C PRO A 869 12.27 7.55 -0.73
N ALA A 870 13.26 7.85 -1.56
CA ALA A 870 13.80 6.89 -2.52
C ALA A 870 14.75 5.95 -1.77
N ILE A 871 14.63 4.65 -2.04
CA ILE A 871 15.43 3.60 -1.41
C ILE A 871 16.04 2.80 -2.55
N HIS A 872 17.34 2.98 -2.77
CA HIS A 872 18.12 2.19 -3.70
C HIS A 872 18.78 1.09 -2.88
N LEU A 873 18.46 -0.18 -3.12
CA LEU A 873 19.10 -1.30 -2.42
C LEU A 873 20.40 -1.69 -3.13
N ASN A 874 20.49 -1.44 -4.44
CA ASN A 874 21.65 -1.73 -5.30
C ASN A 874 22.10 -3.20 -5.21
N TYR A 875 21.17 -4.13 -4.99
CA TYR A 875 21.53 -5.53 -4.73
C TYR A 875 22.32 -6.16 -5.88
N LEU A 876 23.33 -6.96 -5.55
CA LEU A 876 24.17 -7.67 -6.52
C LEU A 876 24.88 -6.77 -7.55
N THR A 877 25.03 -5.46 -7.26
CA THR A 877 25.80 -4.55 -8.13
C THR A 877 27.30 -4.82 -8.03
N HIS A 878 27.77 -5.35 -6.89
CA HIS A 878 29.14 -5.83 -6.75
C HIS A 878 29.26 -7.31 -7.23
N PRO A 879 30.25 -7.67 -8.10
CA PRO A 879 30.33 -9.02 -8.69
C PRO A 879 30.47 -10.17 -7.69
N TYR A 880 31.13 -9.96 -6.55
CA TYR A 880 31.25 -10.96 -5.49
C TYR A 880 29.88 -11.37 -4.93
N ASP A 881 28.98 -10.42 -4.72
CA ASP A 881 27.64 -10.67 -4.18
C ASP A 881 26.83 -11.54 -5.13
N PHE A 882 26.94 -11.24 -6.43
CA PHE A 882 26.30 -12.02 -7.49
C PHE A 882 26.82 -13.47 -7.52
N ARG A 883 28.16 -13.64 -7.42
CA ARG A 883 28.79 -14.97 -7.28
C ARG A 883 28.29 -15.71 -6.05
N ILE A 884 28.35 -15.09 -4.88
CA ILE A 884 27.99 -15.77 -3.62
C ILE A 884 26.50 -16.11 -3.58
N MET A 885 25.61 -15.25 -4.07
CA MET A 885 24.18 -15.57 -4.12
C MET A 885 23.88 -16.77 -5.04
N ARG A 886 24.55 -16.86 -6.20
CA ARG A 886 24.45 -18.03 -7.10
C ARG A 886 24.84 -19.31 -6.36
N GLU A 887 26.01 -19.33 -5.72
CA GLU A 887 26.48 -20.55 -5.05
C GLU A 887 25.68 -20.88 -3.78
N ALA A 888 25.16 -19.88 -3.05
CA ALA A 888 24.26 -20.06 -1.91
C ALA A 888 22.95 -20.75 -2.33
N VAL A 889 22.29 -20.24 -3.37
CA VAL A 889 21.06 -20.83 -3.94
C VAL A 889 21.34 -22.23 -4.46
N ARG A 890 22.41 -22.42 -5.26
CA ARG A 890 22.82 -23.74 -5.77
C ARG A 890 23.06 -24.74 -4.65
N SER A 891 23.82 -24.34 -3.62
CA SER A 891 24.17 -25.17 -2.46
C SER A 891 22.93 -25.62 -1.71
N VAL A 892 22.07 -24.68 -1.30
CA VAL A 892 20.84 -24.98 -0.55
C VAL A 892 19.87 -25.83 -1.38
N TRP A 893 19.64 -25.47 -2.65
CA TRP A 893 18.74 -26.23 -3.51
C TRP A 893 19.22 -27.66 -3.73
N THR A 894 20.53 -27.85 -3.92
CA THR A 894 21.15 -29.19 -4.05
C THR A 894 20.99 -30.01 -2.76
N LYS A 895 21.26 -29.41 -1.59
CA LYS A 895 21.12 -30.08 -0.28
C LYS A 895 19.70 -30.55 0.01
N ILE A 896 18.67 -29.84 -0.45
CA ILE A 896 17.27 -30.28 -0.29
C ILE A 896 16.86 -31.29 -1.37
N THR A 897 17.11 -30.98 -2.64
CA THR A 897 16.55 -31.75 -3.77
C THR A 897 17.32 -32.99 -4.18
N GLN A 898 18.61 -33.09 -3.81
CA GLN A 898 19.49 -34.19 -4.21
C GLN A 898 19.91 -35.09 -3.04
N ASN A 899 19.57 -34.75 -1.79
CA ASN A 899 19.84 -35.57 -0.62
C ASN A 899 19.03 -36.87 -0.64
N GLU A 900 19.69 -38.01 -0.46
CA GLU A 900 19.10 -39.35 -0.61
C GLU A 900 17.98 -39.69 0.41
N VAL A 901 17.89 -38.98 1.54
CA VAL A 901 16.81 -39.14 2.55
C VAL A 901 15.60 -38.27 2.20
N LEU A 902 15.82 -37.04 1.73
CA LEU A 902 14.76 -36.05 1.46
C LEU A 902 14.11 -36.22 0.08
N LYS A 903 14.94 -36.46 -0.94
CA LYS A 903 14.57 -36.62 -2.35
C LYS A 903 13.45 -37.65 -2.63
N PRO A 904 13.38 -38.83 -1.97
CA PRO A 904 12.26 -39.77 -2.15
C PRO A 904 10.90 -39.22 -1.72
N SER A 905 10.87 -38.23 -0.81
CA SER A 905 9.63 -37.59 -0.36
C SER A 905 9.15 -36.48 -1.30
N ILE A 906 10.02 -35.90 -2.14
CA ILE A 906 9.70 -34.76 -3.01
C ILE A 906 8.77 -35.20 -4.15
N LYS A 907 7.64 -34.51 -4.28
CA LYS A 907 6.59 -34.76 -5.28
C LYS A 907 6.71 -33.84 -6.48
N LYS A 908 6.86 -32.52 -6.24
CA LYS A 908 7.07 -31.51 -7.27
C LYS A 908 7.83 -30.29 -6.75
N THR A 909 8.51 -29.57 -7.65
CA THR A 909 9.06 -28.23 -7.34
C THR A 909 7.95 -27.19 -7.36
N LEU A 910 7.90 -26.32 -6.34
CA LEU A 910 6.95 -25.21 -6.24
C LEU A 910 7.62 -23.87 -6.55
N CYS A 911 8.86 -23.69 -6.09
CA CYS A 911 9.70 -22.52 -6.35
C CYS A 911 11.17 -22.92 -6.27
N GLY A 912 11.93 -22.76 -7.35
CA GLY A 912 13.37 -23.09 -7.37
C GLY A 912 13.97 -22.93 -8.77
N PRO A 913 15.31 -22.95 -8.90
CA PRO A 913 15.96 -22.93 -10.20
C PRO A 913 15.71 -24.24 -10.97
N ALA A 914 15.53 -24.13 -12.29
CA ALA A 914 15.13 -25.26 -13.14
C ALA A 914 16.22 -26.35 -13.26
N SER A 915 17.49 -25.98 -13.06
CA SER A 915 18.62 -26.89 -12.92
C SER A 915 19.71 -26.23 -12.04
N PRO A 916 20.78 -26.93 -11.65
CA PRO A 916 21.90 -26.31 -10.93
C PRO A 916 22.83 -25.47 -11.83
N SER A 917 22.52 -25.28 -13.12
CA SER A 917 23.35 -24.48 -14.04
C SER A 917 23.49 -23.01 -13.61
N ASP A 918 24.57 -22.34 -14.03
CA ASP A 918 24.76 -20.92 -13.74
C ASP A 918 23.64 -20.07 -14.34
N GLU A 919 23.10 -20.44 -15.51
CA GLU A 919 22.03 -19.70 -16.21
C GLU A 919 20.66 -19.83 -15.51
N ASP A 920 20.28 -21.05 -15.10
CA ASP A 920 19.01 -21.31 -14.41
C ASP A 920 18.99 -20.71 -13.00
N VAL A 921 20.12 -20.80 -12.28
CA VAL A 921 20.26 -20.21 -10.95
C VAL A 921 20.26 -18.68 -11.04
N ASP A 922 20.94 -18.11 -12.03
CA ASP A 922 20.92 -16.66 -12.30
C ASP A 922 19.51 -16.13 -12.59
N ALA A 923 18.78 -16.77 -13.49
CA ALA A 923 17.41 -16.39 -13.83
C ALA A 923 16.52 -16.46 -12.58
N PHE A 924 16.62 -17.55 -11.81
CA PHE A 924 15.89 -17.71 -10.56
C PHE A 924 16.21 -16.62 -9.53
N VAL A 925 17.49 -16.25 -9.35
CA VAL A 925 17.93 -15.15 -8.47
C VAL A 925 17.36 -13.82 -8.95
N ARG A 926 17.44 -13.49 -10.25
CA ARG A 926 16.89 -12.24 -10.79
C ARG A 926 15.39 -12.12 -10.58
N ASP A 927 14.63 -13.21 -10.70
CA ASP A 927 13.17 -13.23 -10.49
C ASP A 927 12.74 -13.25 -9.01
N ASN A 928 13.47 -13.96 -8.13
CA ASN A 928 12.97 -14.34 -6.80
C ASN A 928 13.77 -13.78 -5.61
N ALA A 929 14.94 -13.17 -5.83
CA ALA A 929 15.69 -12.55 -4.74
C ALA A 929 14.94 -11.36 -4.11
N SER A 930 15.12 -11.14 -2.80
CA SER A 930 14.45 -10.08 -2.03
C SER A 930 15.26 -9.70 -0.78
N THR A 931 14.91 -8.57 -0.17
CA THR A 931 15.41 -8.13 1.14
C THR A 931 15.15 -9.14 2.26
N VAL A 932 16.02 -9.14 3.28
CA VAL A 932 15.82 -9.82 4.58
C VAL A 932 15.35 -8.83 5.67
N TRP A 933 15.13 -7.57 5.28
CA TRP A 933 14.70 -6.44 6.12
C TRP A 933 15.72 -6.01 7.21
N HIS A 934 17.02 -6.27 6.99
CA HIS A 934 18.16 -6.06 7.88
C HIS A 934 18.94 -4.74 7.66
N ALA A 935 18.41 -3.81 6.85
CA ALA A 935 18.96 -2.47 6.60
C ALA A 935 19.69 -1.82 7.79
N ASN A 936 20.92 -1.41 7.53
CA ASN A 936 21.82 -0.72 8.46
C ASN A 936 22.74 0.27 7.73
N GLY A 937 23.60 1.00 8.46
CA GLY A 937 24.68 1.84 7.91
C GLY A 937 24.34 3.27 7.43
N THR A 938 23.07 3.62 7.30
CA THR A 938 22.64 4.90 6.67
C THR A 938 22.87 6.19 7.44
N VAL A 939 23.35 6.12 8.67
CA VAL A 939 23.85 7.24 9.49
C VAL A 939 25.09 6.75 10.24
N MET A 940 26.03 6.17 9.50
CA MET A 940 27.17 5.40 10.00
C MET A 940 27.94 6.05 11.17
N MET A 941 28.24 5.24 12.20
CA MET A 941 29.20 5.57 13.26
C MET A 941 30.63 5.33 12.77
N GLY A 942 31.50 6.32 12.92
CA GLY A 942 32.90 6.22 12.49
C GLY A 942 33.88 6.99 13.37
N LYS A 943 35.13 7.04 12.93
CA LYS A 943 36.23 7.73 13.63
C LYS A 943 36.21 9.23 13.39
N GLU A 944 36.90 9.97 14.28
CA GLU A 944 37.25 11.36 14.00
C GLU A 944 38.10 11.42 12.72
N GLY A 945 37.68 12.24 11.75
CA GLY A 945 38.33 12.36 10.44
C GLY A 945 37.80 11.42 9.34
N ASP A 946 36.83 10.55 9.63
CA ASP A 946 36.12 9.77 8.61
C ASP A 946 35.10 10.67 7.86
N GLU A 947 35.29 10.83 6.53
CA GLU A 947 34.44 11.67 5.67
C GLU A 947 33.02 11.11 5.45
N HIS A 948 32.79 9.84 5.80
CA HIS A 948 31.49 9.16 5.66
C HIS A 948 30.79 8.92 7.00
N ALA A 949 31.48 9.16 8.12
CA ALA A 949 30.86 9.15 9.43
C ALA A 949 29.77 10.22 9.56
N CYS A 950 28.68 9.85 10.22
CA CYS A 950 27.54 10.72 10.52
C CYS A 950 27.35 10.92 12.03
N VAL A 951 27.74 9.93 12.83
CA VAL A 951 27.83 10.04 14.29
C VAL A 951 29.21 9.65 14.82
N ASP A 952 29.60 10.22 15.96
CA ASP A 952 30.75 9.77 16.74
C ASP A 952 30.45 8.49 17.54
N LYS A 953 31.49 7.96 18.22
CA LYS A 953 31.37 6.78 19.10
C LYS A 953 30.44 6.97 20.31
N ASP A 954 30.09 8.21 20.64
CA ASP A 954 29.11 8.58 21.66
C ASP A 954 27.71 8.82 21.06
N TYR A 955 27.48 8.42 19.80
CA TYR A 955 26.23 8.49 19.03
C TYR A 955 25.80 9.91 18.61
N LYS A 956 26.62 10.95 18.81
CA LYS A 956 26.27 12.35 18.54
C LYS A 956 26.41 12.67 17.05
N VAL A 957 25.43 13.35 16.47
CA VAL A 957 25.45 13.76 15.06
C VAL A 957 26.56 14.79 14.83
N LEU A 958 27.49 14.49 13.93
CA LEU A 958 28.73 15.25 13.78
C LEU A 958 28.45 16.72 13.42
N GLY A 959 28.83 17.63 14.32
CA GLY A 959 28.61 19.06 14.15
C GLY A 959 27.16 19.53 14.31
N VAL A 960 26.30 18.77 15.00
CA VAL A 960 24.94 19.18 15.38
C VAL A 960 24.73 18.97 16.88
N ASN A 961 24.69 20.05 17.66
CA ASN A 961 24.55 19.94 19.11
C ASN A 961 23.14 19.47 19.51
N GLY A 962 23.06 18.63 20.55
CA GLY A 962 21.78 18.20 21.12
C GLY A 962 21.03 17.12 20.34
N LEU A 963 21.69 16.43 19.40
CA LEU A 963 21.11 15.37 18.58
C LEU A 963 22.00 14.11 18.55
N ARG A 964 21.41 12.95 18.80
CA ARG A 964 22.02 11.63 18.59
C ARG A 964 21.18 10.74 17.67
N VAL A 965 21.76 9.65 17.17
CA VAL A 965 21.04 8.55 16.51
C VAL A 965 21.45 7.23 17.16
N ALA A 966 20.50 6.38 17.53
CA ALA A 966 20.72 5.17 18.33
C ALA A 966 19.88 3.99 17.83
N ASP A 967 20.02 3.66 16.54
CA ASP A 967 19.40 2.52 15.89
C ASP A 967 20.32 1.93 14.79
N LEU A 968 19.87 0.90 14.06
CA LEU A 968 20.66 0.19 13.04
C LEU A 968 21.25 1.09 11.93
N SER A 969 20.75 2.31 11.73
CA SER A 969 21.41 3.28 10.83
C SER A 969 22.88 3.53 11.19
N ILE A 970 23.29 3.37 12.45
CA ILE A 970 24.66 3.69 12.88
C ILE A 970 25.68 2.57 12.63
N CYS A 971 25.27 1.34 12.29
CA CYS A 971 26.20 0.20 12.21
C CYS A 971 27.18 0.34 11.03
N PRO A 972 28.51 0.40 11.27
CA PRO A 972 29.52 0.41 10.19
C PRO A 972 29.85 -1.01 9.70
N VAL A 973 29.17 -2.04 10.21
CA VAL A 973 29.31 -3.45 9.82
C VAL A 973 27.90 -4.06 9.86
N THR A 974 27.50 -4.74 8.79
CA THR A 974 26.36 -5.67 8.85
C THR A 974 26.81 -6.93 9.58
N THR A 975 26.39 -7.08 10.83
CA THR A 975 26.63 -8.29 11.63
C THR A 975 26.00 -9.51 10.96
N ASN A 976 26.70 -10.64 10.95
CA ASN A 976 26.28 -11.90 10.33
C ASN A 976 25.18 -12.60 11.14
N ASN A 977 24.02 -11.95 11.22
CA ASN A 977 22.89 -12.38 12.03
C ASN A 977 21.54 -11.86 11.48
N HIS A 978 20.49 -12.13 12.25
CA HIS A 978 19.21 -11.45 12.11
C HIS A 978 19.22 -10.24 13.05
N THR A 979 19.06 -9.02 12.53
CA THR A 979 19.57 -7.81 13.21
C THR A 979 18.74 -7.29 14.40
N GLN A 980 17.78 -8.07 14.93
CA GLN A 980 17.00 -7.71 16.13
C GLN A 980 17.89 -7.62 17.39
N PRO A 981 18.69 -8.64 17.75
CA PRO A 981 19.79 -8.53 18.70
C PRO A 981 20.68 -7.30 18.51
N THR A 982 21.19 -7.04 17.30
CA THR A 982 22.04 -5.86 17.04
C THR A 982 21.31 -4.54 17.36
N ALA A 983 20.01 -4.45 17.03
CA ALA A 983 19.19 -3.28 17.35
C ALA A 983 19.03 -3.08 18.87
N TYR A 984 18.84 -4.15 19.65
CA TYR A 984 18.82 -4.06 21.12
C TYR A 984 20.18 -3.63 21.69
N LEU A 985 21.28 -4.21 21.19
CA LEU A 985 22.65 -3.91 21.61
C LEU A 985 23.00 -2.42 21.42
N VAL A 986 22.66 -1.86 20.24
CA VAL A 986 22.81 -0.43 19.94
C VAL A 986 22.03 0.43 20.94
N GLY A 987 20.75 0.13 21.19
CA GLY A 987 19.93 0.86 22.15
C GLY A 987 20.45 0.78 23.59
N TYR A 988 21.01 -0.37 23.98
CA TYR A 988 21.57 -0.62 25.31
C TYR A 988 22.84 0.20 25.53
N LYS A 989 23.81 0.07 24.61
CA LYS A 989 25.09 0.81 24.68
C LYS A 989 24.88 2.32 24.63
N ALA A 990 23.98 2.81 23.78
CA ALA A 990 23.61 4.22 23.73
C ALA A 990 23.01 4.70 25.07
N ALA A 991 22.13 3.91 25.70
CA ALA A 991 21.62 4.24 27.02
C ALA A 991 22.74 4.30 28.09
N GLN A 992 23.70 3.36 28.08
CA GLN A 992 24.84 3.41 29.01
C GLN A 992 25.70 4.67 28.82
N ARG A 993 26.04 5.03 27.57
CA ARG A 993 26.78 6.28 27.25
C ARG A 993 26.05 7.52 27.78
N ILE A 994 24.74 7.63 27.51
CA ILE A 994 23.91 8.76 27.96
C ILE A 994 23.78 8.80 29.50
N ILE A 995 23.65 7.65 30.17
CA ILE A 995 23.61 7.53 31.64
C ILE A 995 24.94 7.96 32.27
N GLN A 996 26.07 7.59 31.65
CA GLN A 996 27.40 7.98 32.10
C GLN A 996 27.63 9.48 31.90
N GLU A 997 27.37 10.01 30.70
CA GLU A 997 27.65 11.41 30.35
C GLU A 997 26.81 12.40 31.16
N TYR A 998 25.53 12.11 31.41
CA TYR A 998 24.66 12.97 32.22
C TYR A 998 24.65 12.62 33.71
N GLY A 999 25.50 11.69 34.17
CA GLY A 999 25.62 11.33 35.59
C GLY A 999 24.35 10.75 36.21
N LEU A 1000 23.56 9.99 35.43
CA LEU A 1000 22.26 9.46 35.83
C LEU A 1000 22.34 8.20 36.72
N ALA A 1001 23.55 7.65 36.89
CA ALA A 1001 23.86 6.48 37.71
C ALA A 1001 24.07 6.82 39.20
N THR A 1002 24.06 5.81 40.08
CA THR A 1002 24.43 6.04 41.50
C THR A 1002 25.91 6.36 41.65
N ALA A 1003 26.29 7.03 42.75
CA ALA A 1003 27.69 7.26 43.11
C ALA A 1003 28.52 5.97 43.31
N SER A 1004 27.88 4.79 43.41
CA SER A 1004 28.57 3.48 43.41
C SER A 1004 28.88 3.02 41.98
N GLN A 1005 27.87 3.02 41.09
CA GLN A 1005 28.04 2.67 39.68
C GLN A 1005 28.95 3.66 38.94
N ALA A 1006 28.87 4.94 39.27
CA ALA A 1006 29.77 5.97 38.74
C ALA A 1006 31.23 5.75 39.19
N LYS A 1007 31.47 5.21 40.40
CA LYS A 1007 32.80 4.77 40.83
C LYS A 1007 33.27 3.55 40.06
N GLU A 1008 32.39 2.58 39.84
CA GLU A 1008 32.72 1.33 39.13
C GLU A 1008 33.08 1.62 37.65
N GLY A 1009 32.26 2.40 36.95
CA GLY A 1009 32.58 2.89 35.59
C GLY A 1009 33.83 3.78 35.54
N ALA A 1010 34.08 4.61 36.55
CA ALA A 1010 35.30 5.42 36.65
C ALA A 1010 36.55 4.62 37.12
N ILE A 1011 36.38 3.39 37.58
CA ILE A 1011 37.47 2.44 37.82
C ILE A 1011 37.77 1.69 36.53
N LEU A 1012 36.75 1.19 35.83
CA LEU A 1012 36.91 0.53 34.52
C LEU A 1012 37.60 1.46 33.50
N ALA A 1013 37.08 2.67 33.29
CA ALA A 1013 37.70 3.66 32.40
C ALA A 1013 39.12 4.10 32.81
N LYS A 1014 39.53 3.85 34.07
CA LYS A 1014 40.91 4.07 34.55
C LYS A 1014 41.80 2.84 34.44
N ILE A 1015 41.23 1.64 34.32
CA ILE A 1015 41.95 0.41 33.98
C ILE A 1015 42.23 0.44 32.48
N ASP A 1016 41.23 0.74 31.65
CA ASP A 1016 41.38 0.90 30.21
C ASP A 1016 42.48 1.94 29.87
N SER A 1017 42.37 3.16 30.44
CA SER A 1017 43.37 4.24 30.32
C SER A 1017 44.71 3.99 31.06
N ALA A 1018 44.93 2.80 31.61
CA ALA A 1018 46.20 2.35 32.18
C ALA A 1018 46.66 0.98 31.61
N MET A 1019 46.00 0.52 30.55
CA MET A 1019 46.41 -0.62 29.72
C MET A 1019 46.86 -0.17 28.31
N ASP A 1020 46.45 1.03 27.88
CA ASP A 1020 47.20 1.90 26.95
C ASP A 1020 48.47 2.50 27.61
#